data_AF-A0A2E1H402-F1
#
_entry.id   AF-A0A2E1H402-F1
#
_cell.length_a   1.000
_cell.length_b   1.000
_cell.length_c   1.000
_cell.angle_alpha   90.00
_cell.angle_beta   90.00
_cell.angle_gamma   90.00
#
_symmetry.space_group_name_H-M   'P 1'
#
loop_
_entity.id
_entity.type
_entity.pdbx_description
1 polymer ?
#
loop_
_entity_poly.entity_id
_entity_poly.type
_entity_poly.pdbx_seq_one_letter_code
_entity_poly.pdbx_strand_id
1 'polypeptide(L)'
;MLISLSLLLNFALCAEPQNPGQVEEFTRITLEADEVGDTKALQAALRKYKEDAILAYMVRVERRLDEELPEIEKWVDIFKSTWKETYNTNFAKNYDRYMQRLSTKQRDIRTVLLQRDYPEILALHFKIISEKAGDWRRAVERADKLVESMTALSDLYYLSLAYNIVGNLYNPNYYAHKESDSQKSLEAYQAAIEARDRLGLRQDKFYSDTKVTLKALNDVLGNHEEQVEADNVKESAETIPLLEGGIKYSANAVASVEKTGSKLVHGSDAYDEDHYSWLRAALPAVGESIAIPGISPPINLLRIGDIEFQLEAGSSPSEEFKLTTNAQVIHVMRMHGNGKEYYYAIEIQGGSEDSTYQGIKINLRPTATTGTYFYRTPSVREFDTDLDLVKIYDTNVDGNFGYTELKEAWCEGLLPDEWFWRPDALTIGKQKHSQPFNRFVFDAKGRWYEVLLDSPINPDSFSLVPVKPTLGEMRFDYKGVKKIKPLSVLIASESSATKGLVIDLMALPKKKMIPIGRYRFLQARFGGKDGVEALVLPDPNKQMLFDVEAGVESASVPELFLGGKFDFATKLTLDGTALNVSGRDLHLVGDNGERWLRFAGEPFFDVELLVKGLKPTALARPSVDEASELWDRFFYPMGASLELRKATTEIDVTLSYKKHPWFGNVKTTITVK
;
A
#
# COMPACT_ATOMS: atom_id res chain seq x y z
N MET A 1 36.72 20.65 8.23
CA MET A 1 37.27 19.31 8.55
C MET A 1 36.84 18.95 9.95
N LEU A 2 35.58 18.53 10.09
CA LEU A 2 34.91 18.40 11.39
C LEU A 2 33.68 17.51 11.19
N ILE A 3 33.91 16.25 10.81
CA ILE A 3 32.89 15.18 10.79
C ILE A 3 33.66 13.87 11.01
N SER A 4 34.10 13.60 12.24
CA SER A 4 34.77 12.34 12.56
C SER A 4 34.69 12.05 14.05
N LEU A 5 33.57 11.43 14.47
CA LEU A 5 33.50 10.36 15.48
C LEU A 5 32.03 10.00 15.79
N SER A 6 31.11 10.95 15.65
CA SER A 6 29.68 10.77 15.92
C SER A 6 28.92 10.01 14.82
N LEU A 7 29.48 9.87 13.61
CA LEU A 7 28.87 9.07 12.53
C LEU A 7 29.23 7.57 12.59
N LEU A 8 30.23 7.17 13.37
CA LEU A 8 30.66 5.77 13.50
C LEU A 8 30.11 5.06 14.74
N LEU A 9 29.37 5.78 15.59
CA LEU A 9 28.66 5.24 16.76
C LEU A 9 27.15 5.07 16.52
N ASN A 10 26.65 5.40 15.32
CA ASN A 10 25.22 5.37 14.98
C ASN A 10 24.77 4.12 14.19
N PHE A 11 25.58 3.06 14.12
CA PHE A 11 25.26 1.86 13.32
C PHE A 11 25.21 0.55 14.12
N ALA A 12 25.00 0.62 15.44
CA ALA A 12 24.93 -0.57 16.31
C ALA A 12 23.70 -0.59 17.23
N LEU A 13 22.51 -0.35 16.68
CA LEU A 13 21.22 -0.67 17.33
C LEU A 13 20.30 -1.37 16.31
N CYS A 14 19.87 -2.60 16.61
CA CYS A 14 18.68 -3.20 16.01
C CYS A 14 17.50 -2.55 16.75
N ALA A 15 17.22 -1.32 16.35
CA ALA A 15 16.08 -0.47 16.62
C ALA A 15 16.39 0.77 15.77
N GLU A 16 15.43 1.32 15.02
CA GLU A 16 15.61 2.62 14.41
C GLU A 16 16.23 3.58 15.45
N PRO A 17 17.30 4.32 15.12
CA PRO A 17 17.83 5.30 16.06
C PRO A 17 16.67 6.22 16.41
N GLN A 18 16.40 6.38 17.72
CA GLN A 18 15.36 7.29 18.19
C GLN A 18 15.48 8.59 17.42
N ASN A 19 14.41 9.02 16.78
CA ASN A 19 14.41 10.33 16.15
C ASN A 19 14.25 11.37 17.27
N PRO A 20 15.30 12.14 17.62
CA PRO A 20 15.23 13.03 18.77
C PRO A 20 14.13 14.08 18.61
N GLY A 21 13.84 14.49 17.37
CA GLY A 21 12.75 15.40 17.04
C GLY A 21 11.37 14.77 17.29
N GLN A 22 11.19 13.49 17.00
CA GLN A 22 9.92 12.78 17.30
C GLN A 22 9.75 12.52 18.79
N VAL A 23 10.84 12.21 19.52
CA VAL A 23 10.81 12.07 20.98
C VAL A 23 10.49 13.42 21.64
N GLU A 24 11.08 14.51 21.17
CA GLU A 24 10.82 15.87 21.66
C GLU A 24 9.37 16.29 21.37
N GLU A 25 8.89 16.04 20.15
CA GLU A 25 7.50 16.34 19.77
C GLU A 25 6.49 15.51 20.56
N PHE A 26 6.74 14.20 20.72
CA PHE A 26 5.91 13.33 21.57
C PHE A 26 5.93 13.82 23.02
N THR A 27 7.09 14.21 23.55
CA THR A 27 7.22 14.72 24.92
C THR A 27 6.43 16.01 25.09
N ARG A 28 6.55 16.94 24.13
CA ARG A 28 5.81 18.21 24.12
C ARG A 28 4.30 17.98 24.09
N ILE A 29 3.80 17.16 23.17
CA ILE A 29 2.37 16.84 23.08
C ILE A 29 1.88 16.13 24.34
N THR A 30 2.70 15.25 24.92
CA THR A 30 2.36 14.54 26.16
C THR A 30 2.16 15.50 27.33
N LEU A 31 3.04 16.49 27.47
CA LEU A 31 2.94 17.48 28.54
C LEU A 31 1.79 18.47 28.29
N GLU A 32 1.66 19.00 27.07
CA GLU A 32 0.58 19.93 26.69
C GLU A 32 -0.80 19.29 26.84
N ALA A 33 -0.98 18.04 26.41
CA ALA A 33 -2.26 17.33 26.50
C ALA A 33 -2.60 16.91 27.94
N ASP A 34 -1.61 16.53 28.76
CA ASP A 34 -1.82 16.25 30.19
C ASP A 34 -2.26 17.51 30.96
N GLU A 35 -1.66 18.67 30.67
CA GLU A 35 -2.03 19.95 31.32
C GLU A 35 -3.51 20.32 31.14
N VAL A 36 -4.09 20.00 29.98
CA VAL A 36 -5.50 20.28 29.67
C VAL A 36 -6.43 19.07 29.81
N GLY A 37 -5.90 17.91 30.22
CA GLY A 37 -6.66 16.67 30.37
C GLY A 37 -7.16 16.03 29.06
N ASP A 38 -6.50 16.29 27.93
CA ASP A 38 -6.86 15.75 26.63
C ASP A 38 -6.30 14.33 26.42
N THR A 39 -7.01 13.36 26.99
CA THR A 39 -6.67 11.94 26.86
C THR A 39 -6.70 11.44 25.41
N LYS A 40 -7.47 12.06 24.51
CA LYS A 40 -7.51 11.66 23.09
C LYS A 40 -6.25 12.07 22.36
N ALA A 41 -5.75 13.29 22.61
CA ALA A 41 -4.48 13.76 22.05
C ALA A 41 -3.30 12.89 22.54
N LEU A 42 -3.29 12.50 23.82
CA LEU A 42 -2.28 11.58 24.38
C LEU A 42 -2.27 10.22 23.65
N GLN A 43 -3.45 9.61 23.46
CA GLN A 43 -3.58 8.32 22.77
C GLN A 43 -3.19 8.43 21.28
N ALA A 44 -3.57 9.54 20.62
CA ALA A 44 -3.21 9.79 19.23
C ALA A 44 -1.69 9.97 19.06
N ALA A 45 -1.05 10.74 19.94
CA ALA A 45 0.39 10.94 19.95
C ALA A 45 1.15 9.63 20.20
N LEU A 46 0.67 8.80 21.15
CA LEU A 46 1.27 7.50 21.44
C LEU A 46 1.15 6.54 20.24
N ARG A 47 0.02 6.58 19.50
CA ARG A 47 -0.13 5.77 18.26
C ARG A 47 0.78 6.26 17.15
N LYS A 48 0.97 7.58 17.01
CA LYS A 48 1.81 8.20 15.98
C LYS A 48 3.30 7.94 16.20
N TYR A 49 3.78 8.13 17.43
CA TYR A 49 5.21 8.06 17.79
C TYR A 49 5.58 6.78 18.55
N LYS A 50 4.84 5.69 18.32
CA LYS A 50 4.83 4.49 19.15
C LYS A 50 6.23 3.92 19.45
N GLU A 51 7.08 3.73 18.45
CA GLU A 51 8.39 3.10 18.61
C GLU A 51 9.35 4.00 19.40
N ASP A 52 9.47 5.27 19.00
CA ASP A 52 10.26 6.28 19.71
C ASP A 52 9.79 6.48 21.15
N ALA A 53 8.48 6.47 21.36
CA ALA A 53 7.85 6.62 22.67
C ALA A 53 8.17 5.44 23.62
N ILE A 54 8.18 4.20 23.11
CA ILE A 54 8.60 3.01 23.88
C ILE A 54 10.05 3.13 24.33
N LEU A 55 10.95 3.45 23.41
CA LEU A 55 12.38 3.58 23.72
C LEU A 55 12.61 4.75 24.70
N ALA A 56 11.92 5.87 24.51
CA ALA A 56 12.08 7.05 25.34
C ALA A 56 11.51 6.81 26.75
N TYR A 57 10.47 5.98 26.85
CA TYR A 57 9.96 5.49 28.12
C TYR A 57 10.98 4.62 28.86
N MET A 58 11.60 3.66 28.18
CA MET A 58 12.60 2.79 28.80
C MET A 58 13.78 3.59 29.37
N VAL A 59 14.31 4.54 28.60
CA VAL A 59 15.40 5.44 29.05
C VAL A 59 14.99 6.28 30.26
N ARG A 60 13.76 6.80 30.29
CA ARG A 60 13.27 7.62 31.42
C ARG A 60 12.99 6.79 32.68
N VAL A 61 12.51 5.56 32.52
CA VAL A 61 12.37 4.59 33.63
C VAL A 61 13.73 4.24 34.24
N GLU A 62 14.78 4.16 33.44
CA GLU A 62 16.14 3.97 33.95
C GLU A 62 16.62 5.22 34.69
N ARG A 63 16.53 6.40 34.05
CA ARG A 63 17.01 7.66 34.63
C ARG A 63 16.35 8.04 35.95
N ARG A 64 15.03 7.81 36.11
CA ARG A 64 14.34 8.14 37.37
C ARG A 64 14.82 7.33 38.59
N LEU A 65 15.56 6.24 38.37
CA LEU A 65 16.13 5.43 39.45
C LEU A 65 17.46 5.96 39.96
N ASP A 66 18.10 6.85 39.20
CA ASP A 66 19.40 7.45 39.50
C ASP A 66 19.29 8.99 39.69
N GLU A 67 18.24 9.62 39.15
CA GLU A 67 17.98 11.06 39.19
C GLU A 67 16.63 11.36 39.88
N GLU A 68 16.63 12.20 40.94
CA GLU A 68 15.42 12.69 41.60
C GLU A 68 14.85 13.91 40.86
N LEU A 69 14.25 13.68 39.69
CA LEU A 69 13.62 14.72 38.86
C LEU A 69 12.10 14.54 38.80
N PRO A 70 11.30 15.43 39.43
CA PRO A 70 9.83 15.33 39.45
C PRO A 70 9.19 15.27 38.06
N GLU A 71 9.80 15.92 37.06
CA GLU A 71 9.32 15.94 35.69
C GLU A 71 9.40 14.55 35.02
N ILE A 72 10.45 13.77 35.33
CA ILE A 72 10.61 12.41 34.79
C ILE A 72 9.58 11.48 35.43
N GLU A 73 9.34 11.61 36.75
CA GLU A 73 8.35 10.79 37.45
C GLU A 73 6.95 11.04 36.90
N LYS A 74 6.56 12.32 36.75
CA LYS A 74 5.28 12.71 36.14
C LYS A 74 5.13 12.13 34.74
N TRP A 75 6.15 12.26 33.89
CA TRP A 75 6.11 11.78 32.50
C TRP A 75 5.96 10.25 32.43
N VAL A 76 6.69 9.51 33.28
CA VAL A 76 6.62 8.03 33.33
C VAL A 76 5.24 7.56 33.77
N ASP A 77 4.61 8.24 34.72
CA ASP A 77 3.25 7.92 35.15
C ASP A 77 2.21 8.20 34.07
N ILE A 78 2.32 9.33 33.35
CA ILE A 78 1.47 9.65 32.19
C ILE A 78 1.61 8.59 31.11
N PHE A 79 2.84 8.16 30.80
CA PHE A 79 3.06 7.11 29.81
C PHE A 79 2.42 5.79 30.23
N LYS A 80 2.54 5.38 31.50
CA LYS A 80 1.94 4.14 32.00
C LYS A 80 0.42 4.13 31.88
N SER A 81 -0.25 5.21 32.28
CA SER A 81 -1.71 5.32 32.16
C SER A 81 -2.13 5.33 30.69
N THR A 82 -1.50 6.19 29.88
CA THR A 82 -1.81 6.32 28.46
C THR A 82 -1.59 5.01 27.71
N TRP A 83 -0.51 4.29 27.99
CA TRP A 83 -0.24 2.97 27.38
C TRP A 83 -1.33 1.96 27.73
N LYS A 84 -1.69 1.88 29.02
CA LYS A 84 -2.72 0.94 29.48
C LYS A 84 -4.08 1.24 28.85
N GLU A 85 -4.45 2.51 28.74
CA GLU A 85 -5.69 2.93 28.12
C GLU A 85 -5.69 2.72 26.60
N THR A 86 -4.56 2.95 25.93
CA THR A 86 -4.46 2.88 24.47
C THR A 86 -4.45 1.44 23.96
N TYR A 87 -3.68 0.57 24.62
CA TYR A 87 -3.36 -0.77 24.10
C TYR A 87 -3.85 -1.92 24.98
N ASN A 88 -4.37 -1.61 26.17
CA ASN A 88 -4.85 -2.57 27.15
C ASN A 88 -3.82 -3.64 27.59
N THR A 89 -2.53 -3.42 27.36
CA THR A 89 -1.46 -4.31 27.84
C THR A 89 -0.72 -3.74 29.04
N ASN A 90 0.01 -4.62 29.73
CA ASN A 90 0.73 -4.26 30.95
C ASN A 90 2.21 -3.94 30.70
N PHE A 91 2.67 -3.75 29.45
CA PHE A 91 4.07 -3.50 29.11
C PHE A 91 4.71 -2.42 29.99
N ALA A 92 4.17 -1.19 29.96
CA ALA A 92 4.77 -0.06 30.66
C ALA A 92 4.94 -0.39 32.15
N LYS A 93 3.89 -0.90 32.79
CA LYS A 93 3.88 -1.32 34.19
C LYS A 93 4.87 -2.46 34.49
N ASN A 94 4.95 -3.46 33.61
CA ASN A 94 5.82 -4.63 33.79
C ASN A 94 7.29 -4.24 33.67
N TYR A 95 7.64 -3.43 32.67
CA TYR A 95 9.00 -2.92 32.47
C TYR A 95 9.44 -2.03 33.62
N ASP A 96 8.56 -1.13 34.07
CA ASP A 96 8.83 -0.24 35.20
C ASP A 96 9.14 -1.00 36.49
N ARG A 97 8.25 -1.94 36.82
CA ARG A 97 8.41 -2.82 37.98
C ARG A 97 9.67 -3.67 37.89
N TYR A 98 10.03 -4.13 36.68
CA TYR A 98 11.26 -4.87 36.45
C TYR A 98 12.48 -4.02 36.83
N MET A 99 12.57 -2.80 36.29
CA MET A 99 13.69 -1.88 36.55
C MET A 99 13.82 -1.51 38.03
N GLN A 100 12.70 -1.26 38.71
CA GLN A 100 12.67 -1.00 40.16
C GLN A 100 13.14 -2.19 41.03
N ARG A 101 13.03 -3.42 40.52
CA ARG A 101 13.41 -4.64 41.26
C ARG A 101 14.88 -5.02 41.09
N LEU A 102 15.57 -4.44 40.12
CA LEU A 102 17.00 -4.69 39.93
C LEU A 102 17.81 -4.05 41.07
N SER A 103 18.70 -4.81 41.67
CA SER A 103 19.74 -4.26 42.54
C SER A 103 20.72 -3.39 41.74
N THR A 104 21.40 -2.45 42.39
CA THR A 104 22.45 -1.60 41.78
C THR A 104 23.46 -2.44 40.99
N LYS A 105 23.95 -3.54 41.58
CA LYS A 105 24.87 -4.47 40.91
C LYS A 105 24.29 -5.10 39.65
N GLN A 106 23.01 -5.46 39.64
CA GLN A 106 22.34 -6.00 38.44
C GLN A 106 22.14 -4.92 37.37
N ARG A 107 21.85 -3.67 37.77
CA ARG A 107 21.79 -2.53 36.85
C ARG A 107 23.15 -2.27 36.22
N ASP A 108 24.24 -2.31 36.99
CA ASP A 108 25.60 -2.15 36.46
C ASP A 108 25.96 -3.25 35.44
N ILE A 109 25.65 -4.51 35.78
CA ILE A 109 25.86 -5.65 34.87
C ILE A 109 25.05 -5.45 33.58
N ARG A 110 23.78 -5.06 33.71
CA ARG A 110 22.90 -4.78 32.56
C ARG A 110 23.48 -3.66 31.69
N THR A 111 23.93 -2.55 32.29
CA THR A 111 24.56 -1.44 31.57
C THR A 111 25.78 -1.89 30.78
N VAL A 112 26.66 -2.72 31.36
CA VAL A 112 27.83 -3.27 30.64
C VAL A 112 27.39 -4.13 29.45
N LEU A 113 26.39 -5.01 29.65
CA LEU A 113 25.86 -5.85 28.57
C LEU A 113 25.29 -5.00 27.44
N LEU A 114 24.56 -3.93 27.74
CA LEU A 114 23.89 -3.08 26.74
C LEU A 114 24.84 -2.10 26.04
N GLN A 115 25.85 -1.59 26.73
CA GLN A 115 26.78 -0.61 26.16
C GLN A 115 27.98 -1.25 25.43
N ARG A 116 28.36 -2.47 25.79
CA ARG A 116 29.51 -3.17 25.20
C ARG A 116 29.10 -4.41 24.42
N ASP A 117 28.50 -5.39 25.10
CA ASP A 117 28.35 -6.72 24.53
C ASP A 117 27.25 -6.77 23.45
N TYR A 118 26.13 -6.09 23.66
CA TYR A 118 25.01 -6.04 22.72
C TYR A 118 25.40 -5.36 21.38
N PRO A 119 26.03 -4.16 21.36
CA PRO A 119 26.50 -3.55 20.12
C PRO A 119 27.52 -4.41 19.35
N GLU A 120 28.45 -5.08 20.06
CA GLU A 120 29.43 -5.98 19.43
C GLU A 120 28.76 -7.18 18.76
N ILE A 121 27.80 -7.81 19.45
CA ILE A 121 27.03 -8.95 18.92
C ILE A 121 26.22 -8.53 17.71
N LEU A 122 25.59 -7.36 17.80
CA LEU A 122 24.77 -6.84 16.73
C LEU A 122 25.60 -6.52 15.48
N ALA A 123 26.79 -5.94 15.65
CA ALA A 123 27.71 -5.69 14.53
C ALA A 123 28.13 -6.99 13.84
N LEU A 124 28.38 -8.06 14.60
CA LEU A 124 28.65 -9.39 14.05
C LEU A 124 27.45 -9.95 13.28
N HIS A 125 26.25 -9.86 13.87
CA HIS A 125 24.99 -10.30 13.28
C HIS A 125 24.69 -9.57 11.96
N PHE A 126 24.81 -8.23 11.94
CA PHE A 126 24.58 -7.43 10.74
C PHE A 126 25.56 -7.79 9.62
N LYS A 127 26.85 -7.96 9.96
CA LYS A 127 27.87 -8.36 8.99
C LYS A 127 27.52 -9.70 8.31
N ILE A 128 27.04 -10.65 9.10
CA ILE A 128 26.66 -11.99 8.60
C ILE A 128 25.43 -11.91 7.69
N ILE A 129 24.39 -11.18 8.07
CA ILE A 129 23.12 -11.19 7.33
C ILE A 129 23.15 -10.26 6.13
N SER A 130 23.71 -9.07 6.27
CA SER A 130 23.69 -8.03 5.23
C SER A 130 24.86 -8.16 4.27
N GLU A 131 26.06 -8.44 4.77
CA GLU A 131 27.27 -8.54 3.93
C GLU A 131 27.59 -10.00 3.54
N LYS A 132 26.85 -10.98 4.07
CA LYS A 132 27.13 -12.42 3.91
C LYS A 132 28.56 -12.80 4.32
N ALA A 133 29.13 -12.06 5.27
CA ALA A 133 30.53 -12.16 5.68
C ALA A 133 30.65 -12.17 7.21
N GLY A 134 31.76 -12.72 7.74
CA GLY A 134 32.05 -12.70 9.17
C GLY A 134 32.06 -14.08 9.83
N ASP A 135 32.41 -14.11 11.11
CA ASP A 135 32.58 -15.32 11.89
C ASP A 135 31.24 -15.74 12.52
N TRP A 136 30.50 -16.58 11.79
CA TRP A 136 29.19 -17.08 12.21
C TRP A 136 29.24 -17.79 13.56
N ARG A 137 30.25 -18.64 13.79
CA ARG A 137 30.39 -19.38 15.04
C ARG A 137 30.57 -18.44 16.22
N ARG A 138 31.43 -17.44 16.08
CA ARG A 138 31.62 -16.41 17.11
C ARG A 138 30.35 -15.60 17.36
N ALA A 139 29.56 -15.30 16.32
CA ALA A 139 28.31 -14.57 16.47
C ALA A 139 27.27 -15.36 17.26
N VAL A 140 27.09 -16.65 16.95
CA VAL A 140 26.20 -17.56 17.69
C VAL A 140 26.66 -17.72 19.14
N GLU A 141 27.94 -18.05 19.39
CA GLU A 141 28.47 -18.23 20.75
C GLU A 141 28.29 -16.98 21.62
N ARG A 142 28.32 -15.78 21.02
CA ARG A 142 28.10 -14.52 21.74
C ARG A 142 26.61 -14.22 21.91
N ALA A 143 25.77 -14.51 20.91
CA ALA A 143 24.32 -14.35 21.01
C ALA A 143 23.71 -15.28 22.07
N ASP A 144 24.15 -16.53 22.15
CA ASP A 144 23.70 -17.48 23.18
C ASP A 144 24.08 -17.02 24.59
N LYS A 145 25.31 -16.52 24.78
CA LYS A 145 25.73 -15.92 26.06
C LYS A 145 24.91 -14.69 26.45
N LEU A 146 24.49 -13.91 25.46
CA LEU A 146 23.60 -12.77 25.68
C LEU A 146 22.20 -13.25 26.10
N VAL A 147 21.66 -14.30 25.47
CA VAL A 147 20.41 -14.95 25.89
C VAL A 147 20.50 -15.43 27.34
N GLU A 148 21.58 -16.13 27.71
CA GLU A 148 21.81 -16.58 29.09
C GLU A 148 21.84 -15.42 30.07
N SER A 149 22.58 -14.36 29.73
CA SER A 149 22.75 -13.18 30.57
C SER A 149 21.43 -12.42 30.76
N MET A 150 20.65 -12.23 29.69
CA MET A 150 19.35 -11.56 29.73
C MET A 150 18.29 -12.40 30.45
N THR A 151 18.36 -13.73 30.32
CA THR A 151 17.52 -14.67 31.10
C THR A 151 17.82 -14.56 32.59
N ALA A 152 19.09 -14.57 32.99
CA ALA A 152 19.51 -14.42 34.38
C ALA A 152 19.09 -13.06 34.97
N LEU A 153 19.09 -12.00 34.16
CA LEU A 153 18.60 -10.69 34.56
C LEU A 153 17.07 -10.57 34.47
N SER A 154 16.35 -11.53 33.88
CA SER A 154 14.93 -11.42 33.54
C SER A 154 14.59 -10.18 32.71
N ASP A 155 15.53 -9.69 31.89
CA ASP A 155 15.29 -8.58 30.96
C ASP A 155 14.55 -9.08 29.73
N LEU A 156 13.22 -9.16 29.83
CA LEU A 156 12.39 -9.71 28.76
C LEU A 156 12.47 -8.90 27.45
N TYR A 157 12.79 -7.61 27.51
CA TYR A 157 12.91 -6.79 26.30
C TYR A 157 14.15 -7.19 25.51
N TYR A 158 15.33 -7.14 26.13
CA TYR A 158 16.59 -7.47 25.46
C TYR A 158 16.77 -8.98 25.26
N LEU A 159 16.14 -9.81 26.09
CA LEU A 159 16.05 -11.26 25.86
C LEU A 159 15.35 -11.56 24.54
N SER A 160 14.23 -10.88 24.25
CA SER A 160 13.52 -11.06 22.97
C SER A 160 14.40 -10.69 21.76
N LEU A 161 15.18 -9.61 21.88
CA LEU A 161 16.10 -9.16 20.82
C LEU A 161 17.26 -10.14 20.64
N ALA A 162 17.79 -10.68 21.74
CA ALA A 162 18.85 -11.69 21.70
C ALA A 162 18.37 -12.98 21.03
N TYR A 163 17.16 -13.45 21.36
CA TYR A 163 16.55 -14.59 20.68
C TYR A 163 16.30 -14.34 19.20
N ASN A 164 15.90 -13.12 18.81
CA ASN A 164 15.75 -12.76 17.39
C ASN A 164 17.09 -12.80 16.63
N ILE A 165 18.19 -12.37 17.25
CA ILE A 165 19.54 -12.50 16.66
C ILE A 165 19.89 -13.99 16.45
N VAL A 166 19.65 -14.84 17.45
CA VAL A 166 19.86 -16.29 17.33
C VAL A 166 19.00 -16.87 16.21
N GLY A 167 17.71 -16.54 16.18
CA GLY A 167 16.76 -16.99 15.16
C GLY A 167 17.22 -16.62 13.76
N ASN A 168 17.66 -15.38 13.57
CA ASN A 168 18.17 -14.90 12.29
C ASN A 168 19.46 -15.62 11.84
N LEU A 169 20.39 -15.90 12.77
CA LEU A 169 21.66 -16.58 12.46
C LEU A 169 21.47 -18.02 11.98
N TYR A 170 20.43 -18.72 12.47
CA TYR A 170 20.09 -20.07 12.05
C TYR A 170 19.13 -20.11 10.85
N ASN A 171 18.50 -18.98 10.48
CA ASN A 171 17.50 -18.93 9.42
C ASN A 171 18.15 -19.06 8.02
N PRO A 172 17.85 -20.11 7.23
CA PRO A 172 18.45 -20.31 5.91
C PRO A 172 18.12 -19.21 4.90
N ASN A 173 17.01 -18.48 5.09
CA ASN A 173 16.62 -17.37 4.21
C ASN A 173 17.45 -16.10 4.47
N TYR A 174 17.95 -15.92 5.69
CA TYR A 174 18.77 -14.76 6.06
C TYR A 174 20.26 -15.03 5.92
N TYR A 175 20.71 -16.25 6.14
CA TYR A 175 22.09 -16.65 5.87
C TYR A 175 22.17 -18.15 5.59
N ALA A 176 22.52 -18.52 4.36
CA ALA A 176 22.69 -19.91 3.95
C ALA A 176 24.08 -20.45 4.35
N HIS A 177 24.23 -20.80 5.62
CA HIS A 177 25.41 -21.46 6.17
C HIS A 177 25.21 -22.97 6.21
N LYS A 178 26.30 -23.73 6.24
CA LYS A 178 26.25 -25.21 6.37
C LYS A 178 25.62 -25.70 7.69
N GLU A 179 25.52 -24.82 8.68
CA GLU A 179 24.94 -25.09 10.01
C GLU A 179 23.61 -24.34 10.23
N SER A 180 23.01 -23.78 9.16
CA SER A 180 21.66 -23.22 9.24
C SER A 180 20.65 -24.33 9.59
N ASP A 181 19.70 -24.01 10.44
CA ASP A 181 18.78 -24.97 11.07
C ASP A 181 17.43 -24.29 11.30
N SER A 182 16.47 -24.61 10.43
CA SER A 182 15.13 -24.01 10.48
C SER A 182 14.40 -24.31 11.80
N GLN A 183 14.65 -25.45 12.44
CA GLN A 183 14.01 -25.81 13.70
C GLN A 183 14.56 -24.98 14.86
N LYS A 184 15.88 -24.81 14.93
CA LYS A 184 16.50 -23.89 15.92
C LYS A 184 16.09 -22.44 15.69
N SER A 185 15.97 -22.04 14.42
CA SER A 185 15.49 -20.71 14.07
C SER A 185 14.06 -20.50 14.58
N LEU A 186 13.17 -21.47 14.36
CA LEU A 186 11.79 -21.46 14.85
C LEU A 186 11.73 -21.35 16.38
N GLU A 187 12.45 -22.21 17.10
CA GLU A 187 12.50 -22.22 18.58
C GLU A 187 12.95 -20.87 19.14
N ALA A 188 13.96 -20.25 18.51
CA ALA A 188 14.45 -18.94 18.91
C ALA A 188 13.40 -17.84 18.69
N TYR A 189 12.70 -17.80 17.55
CA TYR A 189 11.63 -16.82 17.35
C TYR A 189 10.42 -17.06 18.26
N GLN A 190 10.08 -18.32 18.56
CA GLN A 190 9.04 -18.65 19.55
C GLN A 190 9.42 -18.09 20.92
N ALA A 191 10.67 -18.29 21.35
CA ALA A 191 11.18 -17.73 22.61
C ALA A 191 11.21 -16.19 22.60
N ALA A 192 11.49 -15.56 21.47
CA ALA A 192 11.41 -14.10 21.32
C ALA A 192 9.97 -13.57 21.50
N ILE A 193 8.98 -14.25 20.91
CA ILE A 193 7.56 -13.93 21.07
C ILE A 193 7.10 -14.17 22.51
N GLU A 194 7.48 -15.29 23.12
CA GLU A 194 7.13 -15.59 24.51
C GLU A 194 7.66 -14.51 25.46
N ALA A 195 8.90 -14.05 25.25
CA ALA A 195 9.49 -12.96 26.04
C ALA A 195 8.68 -11.65 25.90
N ARG A 196 8.27 -11.29 24.68
CA ARG A 196 7.40 -10.11 24.42
C ARG A 196 6.01 -10.26 25.02
N ASP A 197 5.43 -11.46 24.95
CA ASP A 197 4.13 -11.76 25.53
C ASP A 197 4.15 -11.66 27.06
N ARG A 198 5.17 -12.21 27.71
CA ARG A 198 5.39 -12.09 29.16
C ARG A 198 5.65 -10.65 29.58
N LEU A 199 6.37 -9.89 28.75
CA LEU A 199 6.57 -8.46 28.96
C LEU A 199 5.26 -7.68 28.79
N GLY A 200 4.36 -8.14 27.90
CA GLY A 200 3.12 -7.48 27.54
C GLY A 200 3.27 -6.46 26.42
N LEU A 201 4.34 -6.54 25.62
CA LEU A 201 4.63 -5.63 24.50
C LEU A 201 4.33 -6.34 23.18
N ARG A 202 3.08 -6.23 22.72
CA ARG A 202 2.59 -6.89 21.49
C ARG A 202 2.35 -5.92 20.33
N GLN A 203 2.52 -4.64 20.59
CA GLN A 203 2.10 -3.55 19.73
C GLN A 203 3.25 -2.98 18.89
N ASP A 204 4.50 -3.31 19.20
CA ASP A 204 5.65 -2.82 18.47
C ASP A 204 5.85 -3.57 17.14
N LYS A 205 6.60 -2.95 16.25
CA LYS A 205 6.95 -3.51 14.95
C LYS A 205 7.71 -4.83 15.08
N PHE A 206 8.58 -4.95 16.09
CA PHE A 206 9.34 -6.16 16.36
C PHE A 206 8.43 -7.39 16.56
N TYR A 207 7.37 -7.27 17.37
CA TYR A 207 6.45 -8.39 17.63
C TYR A 207 5.70 -8.82 16.37
N SER A 208 5.23 -7.86 15.56
CA SER A 208 4.54 -8.18 14.30
C SER A 208 5.47 -8.84 13.29
N ASP A 209 6.68 -8.31 13.12
CA ASP A 209 7.65 -8.82 12.15
C ASP A 209 8.11 -10.23 12.53
N THR A 210 8.37 -10.47 13.82
CA THR A 210 8.75 -11.79 14.34
C THR A 210 7.65 -12.84 14.15
N LYS A 211 6.37 -12.46 14.31
CA LYS A 211 5.23 -13.37 14.04
C LYS A 211 5.13 -13.76 12.56
N VAL A 212 5.42 -12.83 11.65
CA VAL A 212 5.44 -13.11 10.21
C VAL A 212 6.55 -14.12 9.90
N THR A 213 7.76 -13.91 10.45
CA THR A 213 8.89 -14.84 10.27
C THR A 213 8.62 -16.23 10.86
N LEU A 214 8.01 -16.29 12.04
CA LEU A 214 7.63 -17.55 12.69
C LEU A 214 6.61 -18.33 11.87
N LYS A 215 5.60 -17.64 11.32
CA LYS A 215 4.63 -18.26 10.40
C LYS A 215 5.32 -18.84 9.17
N ALA A 216 6.20 -18.07 8.52
CA ALA A 216 6.94 -18.53 7.35
C ALA A 216 7.81 -19.75 7.66
N LEU A 217 8.42 -19.83 8.85
CA LEU A 217 9.20 -21.00 9.25
C LEU A 217 8.36 -22.23 9.58
N ASN A 218 7.21 -22.05 10.23
CA ASN A 218 6.25 -23.14 10.47
C ASN A 218 5.74 -23.75 9.15
N ASP A 219 5.46 -22.89 8.16
CA ASP A 219 5.06 -23.32 6.82
C ASP A 219 6.18 -24.12 6.12
N VAL A 220 7.44 -23.70 6.26
CA VAL A 220 8.63 -24.40 5.70
C VAL A 220 8.88 -25.75 6.40
N LEU A 221 8.64 -25.84 7.70
CA LEU A 221 8.88 -27.05 8.50
C LEU A 221 7.73 -28.07 8.45
N GLY A 222 6.59 -27.73 7.83
CA GLY A 222 5.40 -28.58 7.84
C GLY A 222 4.77 -28.73 9.23
N ASN A 223 5.15 -27.86 10.17
CA ASN A 223 4.58 -27.80 11.51
C ASN A 223 3.26 -27.03 11.44
N HIS A 224 2.20 -27.71 10.98
CA HIS A 224 0.85 -27.22 11.15
C HIS A 224 0.44 -27.43 12.60
N GLU A 225 0.50 -26.40 13.44
CA GLU A 225 -0.06 -26.48 14.79
C GLU A 225 -1.58 -26.71 14.70
N GLU A 226 -2.05 -27.84 15.26
CA GLU A 226 -3.43 -27.95 15.73
C GLU A 226 -3.66 -26.82 16.74
N GLN A 227 -4.67 -25.99 16.51
CA GLN A 227 -5.05 -24.92 17.43
C GLN A 227 -5.25 -25.47 18.84
N VAL A 228 -4.31 -25.20 19.74
CA VAL A 228 -4.52 -25.40 21.17
C VAL A 228 -5.64 -24.45 21.59
N GLU A 229 -6.72 -25.02 22.14
CA GLU A 229 -7.89 -24.33 22.65
C GLU A 229 -7.47 -23.10 23.49
N ALA A 230 -7.77 -21.92 22.95
CA ALA A 230 -7.67 -20.69 23.70
C ALA A 230 -8.83 -20.65 24.70
N ASP A 231 -8.49 -20.46 25.98
CA ASP A 231 -9.39 -19.97 27.03
C ASP A 231 -10.46 -19.04 26.44
N ASN A 232 -11.74 -19.36 26.66
CA ASN A 232 -12.95 -18.60 26.32
C ASN A 232 -12.75 -17.08 26.03
N VAL A 233 -12.15 -16.75 24.89
CA VAL A 233 -12.24 -15.45 24.25
C VAL A 233 -13.49 -15.59 23.41
N LYS A 234 -14.53 -14.83 23.74
CA LYS A 234 -15.67 -14.63 22.83
C LYS A 234 -15.09 -14.37 21.44
N GLU A 235 -15.29 -15.28 20.49
CA GLU A 235 -14.92 -15.05 19.09
C GLU A 235 -15.47 -13.66 18.72
N SER A 236 -14.58 -12.79 18.24
CA SER A 236 -15.00 -11.49 17.74
C SER A 236 -16.06 -11.73 16.67
N ALA A 237 -17.21 -11.06 16.75
CA ALA A 237 -18.27 -11.24 15.75
C ALA A 237 -17.80 -10.94 14.31
N GLU A 238 -16.68 -10.24 14.17
CA GLU A 238 -16.00 -9.89 12.92
C GLU A 238 -15.18 -11.04 12.29
N THR A 239 -15.05 -12.20 12.94
CA THR A 239 -14.37 -13.36 12.33
C THR A 239 -15.18 -13.95 11.17
N ILE A 240 -14.49 -14.52 10.18
CA ILE A 240 -15.11 -15.22 9.04
C ILE A 240 -14.89 -16.73 9.23
N PRO A 241 -15.84 -17.47 9.84
CA PRO A 241 -15.69 -18.90 10.09
C PRO A 241 -15.91 -19.73 8.82
N LEU A 242 -15.28 -20.91 8.77
CA LEU A 242 -15.59 -21.92 7.76
C LEU A 242 -17.06 -22.35 7.86
N LEU A 243 -17.67 -22.66 6.72
CA LEU A 243 -19.03 -23.20 6.71
C LEU A 243 -18.98 -24.68 7.11
N GLU A 244 -19.66 -25.04 8.19
CA GLU A 244 -19.78 -26.43 8.65
C GLU A 244 -20.36 -27.33 7.54
N GLY A 245 -19.68 -28.45 7.25
CA GLY A 245 -20.03 -29.35 6.14
C GLY A 245 -19.78 -28.79 4.73
N GLY A 246 -19.09 -27.65 4.61
CA GLY A 246 -18.73 -27.05 3.32
C GLY A 246 -17.78 -27.94 2.51
N ILE A 247 -18.12 -28.16 1.24
CA ILE A 247 -17.27 -28.90 0.30
C ILE A 247 -16.16 -27.97 -0.21
N LYS A 248 -14.90 -28.41 -0.12
CA LYS A 248 -13.75 -27.73 -0.73
C LYS A 248 -13.76 -27.98 -2.24
N TYR A 249 -13.75 -26.92 -3.04
CA TYR A 249 -13.66 -27.00 -4.50
C TYR A 249 -12.22 -26.73 -4.92
N SER A 250 -11.59 -27.65 -5.66
CA SER A 250 -10.18 -27.52 -6.05
C SER A 250 -10.01 -27.77 -7.53
N ALA A 251 -9.07 -27.09 -8.16
CA ALA A 251 -8.69 -27.33 -9.55
C ALA A 251 -7.22 -26.95 -9.79
N ASN A 252 -6.67 -27.47 -10.89
CA ASN A 252 -5.36 -27.08 -11.38
C ASN A 252 -5.47 -25.93 -12.37
N ALA A 253 -4.43 -25.10 -12.45
CA ALA A 253 -4.41 -23.96 -13.34
C ALA A 253 -4.30 -24.36 -14.80
N VAL A 254 -5.01 -23.62 -15.65
CA VAL A 254 -4.79 -23.55 -17.08
C VAL A 254 -4.46 -22.10 -17.43
N ALA A 255 -3.30 -21.90 -18.06
CA ALA A 255 -2.93 -20.57 -18.54
C ALA A 255 -3.73 -20.21 -19.79
N SER A 256 -4.31 -19.02 -19.82
CA SER A 256 -5.08 -18.52 -20.96
C SER A 256 -4.88 -17.01 -21.15
N VAL A 257 -5.58 -16.44 -22.14
CA VAL A 257 -5.66 -15.00 -22.35
C VAL A 257 -7.12 -14.55 -22.39
N GLU A 258 -7.43 -13.45 -21.71
CA GLU A 258 -8.73 -12.79 -21.82
C GLU A 258 -8.80 -12.07 -23.18
N LYS A 259 -9.90 -12.27 -23.90
CA LYS A 259 -10.08 -11.69 -25.22
C LYS A 259 -10.50 -10.23 -25.12
N THR A 260 -9.92 -9.38 -25.96
CA THR A 260 -10.32 -7.98 -26.14
C THR A 260 -11.83 -7.89 -26.46
N GLY A 261 -12.55 -6.96 -25.81
CA GLY A 261 -14.00 -6.80 -25.95
C GLY A 261 -14.86 -7.67 -24.99
N SER A 262 -14.25 -8.22 -23.94
CA SER A 262 -15.00 -8.81 -22.83
C SER A 262 -15.88 -7.75 -22.16
N LYS A 263 -17.18 -8.02 -21.96
CA LYS A 263 -18.09 -7.13 -21.19
C LYS A 263 -17.82 -7.15 -19.67
N LEU A 264 -16.66 -7.67 -19.27
CA LEU A 264 -16.21 -7.76 -17.89
C LEU A 264 -15.59 -6.42 -17.50
N VAL A 265 -16.06 -5.85 -16.39
CA VAL A 265 -15.52 -4.61 -15.84
C VAL A 265 -14.50 -4.95 -14.75
N HIS A 266 -13.36 -4.29 -14.79
CA HIS A 266 -12.28 -4.46 -13.81
C HIS A 266 -12.11 -3.22 -12.92
N GLY A 267 -11.57 -3.44 -11.73
CA GLY A 267 -11.15 -2.35 -10.83
C GLY A 267 -9.90 -1.62 -11.30
N SER A 268 -9.12 -2.20 -12.21
CA SER A 268 -7.88 -1.63 -12.75
C SER A 268 -8.08 -0.91 -14.08
N ASP A 269 -7.45 0.26 -14.21
CA ASP A 269 -7.42 1.08 -15.43
C ASP A 269 -6.68 0.41 -16.59
N ALA A 270 -5.67 -0.41 -16.27
CA ALA A 270 -4.89 -1.14 -17.26
C ALA A 270 -5.72 -2.15 -18.09
N TYR A 271 -6.95 -2.46 -17.67
CA TYR A 271 -7.83 -3.45 -18.31
C TYR A 271 -9.02 -2.85 -19.05
N ASP A 272 -9.08 -1.53 -19.19
CA ASP A 272 -10.13 -0.86 -19.95
C ASP A 272 -10.07 -1.21 -21.45
N GLU A 273 -11.16 -0.98 -22.16
CA GLU A 273 -11.23 -1.25 -23.61
C GLU A 273 -10.38 -0.27 -24.43
N ASP A 274 -10.22 0.97 -23.97
CA ASP A 274 -9.41 1.97 -24.67
C ASP A 274 -7.94 1.91 -24.23
N HIS A 275 -7.06 1.59 -25.17
CA HIS A 275 -5.62 1.53 -24.97
C HIS A 275 -4.96 2.81 -24.41
N TYR A 276 -5.58 3.98 -24.54
CA TYR A 276 -5.00 5.22 -23.99
C TYR A 276 -5.07 5.31 -22.46
N SER A 277 -5.81 4.40 -21.82
CA SER A 277 -5.81 4.20 -20.37
C SER A 277 -4.81 3.14 -19.90
N TRP A 278 -4.26 2.34 -20.82
CA TRP A 278 -3.27 1.30 -20.51
C TRP A 278 -1.93 1.92 -20.11
N LEU A 279 -1.01 1.08 -19.63
CA LEU A 279 0.35 1.53 -19.34
C LEU A 279 1.06 1.92 -20.63
N ARG A 280 1.94 2.91 -20.51
CA ARG A 280 2.65 3.50 -21.64
C ARG A 280 4.15 3.39 -21.43
N ALA A 281 4.89 3.15 -22.50
CA ALA A 281 6.35 3.19 -22.49
C ALA A 281 6.92 3.68 -23.84
N ALA A 282 8.17 4.15 -23.79
CA ALA A 282 8.91 4.58 -24.97
C ALA A 282 9.49 3.37 -25.70
N LEU A 283 9.56 3.41 -27.03
CA LEU A 283 10.22 2.37 -27.82
C LEU A 283 11.75 2.48 -27.70
N PRO A 284 12.49 1.35 -27.71
CA PRO A 284 13.94 1.38 -27.78
C PRO A 284 14.43 1.80 -29.18
N ALA A 285 15.72 2.12 -29.29
CA ALA A 285 16.36 2.31 -30.59
C ALA A 285 16.46 0.96 -31.34
N VAL A 286 16.62 1.02 -32.67
CA VAL A 286 16.82 -0.19 -33.47
C VAL A 286 18.11 -0.89 -33.04
N GLY A 287 18.00 -2.18 -32.71
CA GLY A 287 19.08 -3.02 -32.17
C GLY A 287 19.18 -3.00 -30.63
N GLU A 288 18.36 -2.22 -29.94
CA GLU A 288 18.35 -2.15 -28.47
C GLU A 288 17.13 -2.87 -27.86
N SER A 289 17.32 -3.33 -26.62
CA SER A 289 16.32 -4.00 -25.80
C SER A 289 16.12 -3.24 -24.50
N ILE A 290 14.86 -3.03 -24.11
CA ILE A 290 14.51 -2.36 -22.84
C ILE A 290 13.48 -3.19 -22.07
N ALA A 291 13.56 -3.18 -20.74
CA ALA A 291 12.56 -3.82 -19.92
C ALA A 291 11.21 -3.10 -20.04
N ILE A 292 10.13 -3.87 -20.23
CA ILE A 292 8.77 -3.37 -20.13
C ILE A 292 8.51 -3.03 -18.64
N PRO A 293 8.13 -1.78 -18.31
CA PRO A 293 7.95 -1.39 -16.92
C PRO A 293 6.88 -2.20 -16.19
N GLY A 294 7.00 -2.28 -14.86
CA GLY A 294 6.00 -2.89 -13.98
C GLY A 294 6.12 -4.41 -13.82
N ILE A 295 6.60 -5.14 -14.83
CA ILE A 295 6.60 -6.61 -14.83
C ILE A 295 7.88 -7.16 -14.18
N SER A 296 7.72 -8.07 -13.21
CA SER A 296 8.83 -8.78 -12.58
C SER A 296 8.55 -10.29 -12.47
N PRO A 297 9.45 -11.18 -12.95
CA PRO A 297 10.71 -10.91 -13.67
C PRO A 297 10.52 -10.11 -14.97
N PRO A 298 11.55 -9.40 -15.46
CA PRO A 298 11.41 -8.50 -16.59
C PRO A 298 11.10 -9.24 -17.90
N ILE A 299 10.25 -8.63 -18.72
CA ILE A 299 10.10 -8.96 -20.15
C ILE A 299 10.71 -7.79 -20.91
N ASN A 300 11.71 -8.04 -21.75
CA ASN A 300 12.33 -6.99 -22.54
C ASN A 300 11.72 -6.90 -23.94
N LEU A 301 11.50 -5.69 -24.41
CA LEU A 301 11.11 -5.39 -25.78
C LEU A 301 12.38 -5.09 -26.59
N LEU A 302 12.73 -5.97 -27.52
CA LEU A 302 13.80 -5.78 -28.49
C LEU A 302 13.22 -5.17 -29.77
N ARG A 303 13.85 -4.11 -30.28
CA ARG A 303 13.49 -3.54 -31.60
C ARG A 303 14.47 -4.01 -32.66
N ILE A 304 13.96 -4.76 -33.63
CA ILE A 304 14.75 -5.38 -34.71
C ILE A 304 14.79 -4.46 -35.93
N GLY A 305 13.71 -3.74 -36.21
CA GLY A 305 13.60 -2.82 -37.34
C GLY A 305 12.75 -1.59 -37.03
N ASP A 306 12.33 -0.86 -38.07
CA ASP A 306 11.57 0.38 -37.90
C ASP A 306 10.27 0.17 -37.13
N ILE A 307 9.55 -0.92 -37.41
CA ILE A 307 8.31 -1.31 -36.72
C ILE A 307 8.31 -2.78 -36.30
N GLU A 308 9.45 -3.47 -36.39
CA GLU A 308 9.61 -4.89 -36.14
C GLU A 308 10.24 -5.11 -34.77
N PHE A 309 9.61 -5.96 -33.94
CA PHE A 309 9.93 -6.16 -32.54
C PHE A 309 9.87 -7.63 -32.13
N GLN A 310 10.47 -7.93 -30.99
CA GLN A 310 10.45 -9.24 -30.36
C GLN A 310 10.48 -9.07 -28.83
N LEU A 311 9.87 -10.00 -28.09
CA LEU A 311 9.90 -10.02 -26.63
C LEU A 311 10.90 -11.06 -26.11
N GLU A 312 11.73 -10.68 -25.15
CA GLU A 312 12.73 -11.52 -24.49
C GLU A 312 12.34 -11.70 -23.01
N ALA A 313 11.98 -12.91 -22.58
CA ALA A 313 11.48 -13.17 -21.22
C ALA A 313 12.05 -14.43 -20.55
N GLY A 314 12.69 -15.31 -21.33
CA GLY A 314 13.17 -16.62 -20.89
C GLY A 314 14.21 -17.19 -21.86
N SER A 315 14.25 -18.50 -22.02
CA SER A 315 15.24 -19.18 -22.87
C SER A 315 15.03 -18.92 -24.36
N SER A 316 13.80 -18.66 -24.76
CA SER A 316 13.41 -18.41 -26.15
C SER A 316 12.68 -17.08 -26.25
N PRO A 317 13.04 -16.21 -27.22
CA PRO A 317 12.28 -15.00 -27.48
C PRO A 317 10.94 -15.33 -28.17
N SER A 318 10.01 -14.35 -28.20
CA SER A 318 8.75 -14.48 -28.94
C SER A 318 8.97 -14.60 -30.45
N GLU A 319 7.92 -14.89 -31.21
CA GLU A 319 7.92 -14.60 -32.64
C GLU A 319 8.09 -13.10 -32.88
N GLU A 320 8.71 -12.74 -34.01
CA GLU A 320 8.81 -11.36 -34.45
C GLU A 320 7.41 -10.84 -34.80
N PHE A 321 7.12 -9.60 -34.39
CA PHE A 321 5.84 -8.95 -34.67
C PHE A 321 6.04 -7.50 -35.12
N LYS A 322 5.02 -6.96 -35.79
CA LYS A 322 5.00 -5.56 -36.21
C LYS A 322 4.16 -4.75 -35.26
N LEU A 323 4.67 -3.65 -34.73
CA LEU A 323 3.85 -2.74 -33.94
C LEU A 323 2.86 -2.01 -34.87
N THR A 324 1.56 -2.15 -34.61
CA THR A 324 0.50 -1.55 -35.42
C THR A 324 -0.47 -0.76 -34.54
N THR A 325 -1.41 -0.06 -35.19
CA THR A 325 -2.51 0.64 -34.51
C THR A 325 -3.59 -0.29 -33.99
N ASN A 326 -3.48 -1.60 -34.21
CA ASN A 326 -4.37 -2.61 -33.62
C ASN A 326 -3.62 -3.34 -32.51
N ALA A 327 -4.30 -3.58 -31.40
CA ALA A 327 -3.77 -4.38 -30.31
C ALA A 327 -3.41 -5.80 -30.78
N GLN A 328 -2.25 -6.29 -30.33
CA GLN A 328 -1.76 -7.63 -30.62
C GLN A 328 -1.38 -8.31 -29.32
N VAL A 329 -1.78 -9.58 -29.17
CA VAL A 329 -1.39 -10.41 -28.03
C VAL A 329 -0.13 -11.18 -28.40
N ILE A 330 0.95 -10.93 -27.67
CA ILE A 330 2.24 -11.58 -27.85
C ILE A 330 2.47 -12.55 -26.69
N HIS A 331 2.82 -13.79 -27.01
CA HIS A 331 3.02 -14.86 -26.05
C HIS A 331 4.51 -15.09 -25.77
N VAL A 332 4.85 -15.33 -24.50
CA VAL A 332 6.22 -15.62 -24.06
C VAL A 332 6.23 -16.69 -22.97
N MET A 333 7.38 -17.36 -22.84
CA MET A 333 7.72 -18.17 -21.67
C MET A 333 8.69 -17.36 -20.82
N ARG A 334 8.27 -17.00 -19.61
CA ARG A 334 9.04 -16.14 -18.72
C ARG A 334 9.82 -16.98 -17.71
N MET A 335 11.12 -16.77 -17.61
CA MET A 335 12.00 -17.43 -16.65
C MET A 335 11.88 -16.78 -15.28
N HIS A 336 11.62 -17.58 -14.24
CA HIS A 336 11.56 -17.11 -12.84
C HIS A 336 12.77 -17.57 -12.03
N GLY A 337 12.99 -16.93 -10.87
CA GLY A 337 14.14 -17.21 -9.99
C GLY A 337 14.20 -18.64 -9.44
N ASN A 338 13.12 -19.41 -9.57
CA ASN A 338 13.08 -20.85 -9.25
C ASN A 338 13.60 -21.74 -10.40
N GLY A 339 14.09 -21.16 -11.50
CA GLY A 339 14.60 -21.87 -12.67
C GLY A 339 13.52 -22.49 -13.55
N LYS A 340 12.24 -22.18 -13.33
CA LYS A 340 11.13 -22.62 -14.18
C LYS A 340 10.65 -21.51 -15.09
N GLU A 341 10.13 -21.91 -16.24
CA GLU A 341 9.47 -21.00 -17.17
C GLU A 341 7.96 -21.10 -17.06
N TYR A 342 7.30 -19.95 -17.03
CA TYR A 342 5.85 -19.86 -16.95
C TYR A 342 5.31 -19.10 -18.15
N TYR A 343 4.19 -19.59 -18.68
CA TYR A 343 3.50 -18.92 -19.77
C TYR A 343 3.00 -17.54 -19.34
N TYR A 344 3.20 -16.57 -20.22
CA TYR A 344 2.69 -15.22 -20.05
C TYR A 344 2.39 -14.58 -21.40
N ALA A 345 1.55 -13.56 -21.39
CA ALA A 345 1.14 -12.82 -22.58
C ALA A 345 1.02 -11.33 -22.26
N ILE A 346 1.41 -10.52 -23.24
CA ILE A 346 1.28 -9.05 -23.23
C ILE A 346 0.41 -8.66 -24.42
N GLU A 347 -0.54 -7.77 -24.21
CA GLU A 347 -1.27 -7.10 -25.29
C GLU A 347 -0.63 -5.74 -25.51
N ILE A 348 -0.16 -5.49 -26.74
CA ILE A 348 0.62 -4.31 -27.10
C ILE A 348 0.03 -3.61 -28.33
N GLN A 349 0.06 -2.28 -28.31
CA GLN A 349 -0.47 -1.44 -29.38
C GLN A 349 0.39 -0.18 -29.57
N GLY A 350 0.63 0.21 -30.82
CA GLY A 350 1.25 1.48 -31.19
C GLY A 350 0.21 2.55 -31.55
N GLY A 351 0.66 3.79 -31.75
CA GLY A 351 -0.20 4.87 -32.22
C GLY A 351 -0.06 5.18 -33.71
N SER A 352 -0.83 6.18 -34.17
CA SER A 352 -0.81 6.68 -35.55
C SER A 352 -0.32 8.12 -35.63
N GLU A 353 -0.16 8.65 -36.85
CA GLU A 353 0.22 10.06 -37.06
C GLU A 353 -0.86 11.05 -36.60
N ASP A 354 -2.13 10.61 -36.60
CA ASP A 354 -3.31 11.41 -36.26
C ASP A 354 -3.94 10.99 -34.90
N SER A 355 -3.17 10.30 -34.05
CA SER A 355 -3.63 9.91 -32.72
C SER A 355 -4.10 11.12 -31.91
N THR A 356 -5.19 10.95 -31.16
CA THR A 356 -5.69 11.96 -30.22
C THR A 356 -5.57 11.39 -28.82
N TYR A 357 -4.69 11.97 -28.00
CA TYR A 357 -4.46 11.58 -26.62
C TYR A 357 -4.98 12.70 -25.70
N GLN A 358 -5.96 12.38 -24.85
CA GLN A 358 -6.59 13.34 -23.93
C GLN A 358 -7.07 14.66 -24.60
N GLY A 359 -7.62 14.55 -25.81
CA GLY A 359 -8.16 15.69 -26.57
C GLY A 359 -7.11 16.53 -27.32
N ILE A 360 -5.84 16.10 -27.34
CA ILE A 360 -4.74 16.74 -28.07
C ILE A 360 -4.26 15.78 -29.18
N LYS A 361 -4.12 16.30 -30.39
CA LYS A 361 -3.58 15.53 -31.53
C LYS A 361 -2.07 15.41 -31.39
N ILE A 362 -1.55 14.19 -31.44
CA ILE A 362 -0.12 13.90 -31.33
C ILE A 362 0.25 12.77 -32.31
N ASN A 363 1.42 12.91 -32.94
CA ASN A 363 1.98 11.86 -33.76
C ASN A 363 2.62 10.78 -32.88
N LEU A 364 1.99 9.61 -32.83
CA LEU A 364 2.45 8.43 -32.09
C LEU A 364 2.95 7.31 -33.01
N ARG A 365 3.12 7.59 -34.31
CA ARG A 365 3.73 6.64 -35.23
C ARG A 365 5.18 6.37 -34.81
N PRO A 366 5.62 5.11 -34.71
CA PRO A 366 7.04 4.80 -34.51
C PRO A 366 7.91 5.42 -35.60
N THR A 367 8.96 6.13 -35.20
CA THR A 367 10.01 6.68 -36.05
C THR A 367 11.33 5.96 -35.78
N ALA A 368 12.34 6.14 -36.63
CA ALA A 368 13.65 5.48 -36.46
C ALA A 368 14.30 5.72 -35.08
N THR A 369 14.02 6.85 -34.44
CA THR A 369 14.66 7.26 -33.17
C THR A 369 13.70 7.40 -31.99
N THR A 370 12.39 7.46 -32.23
CA THR A 370 11.39 7.71 -31.18
C THR A 370 10.12 6.92 -31.43
N GLY A 371 9.35 6.68 -30.38
CA GLY A 371 7.98 6.22 -30.48
C GLY A 371 7.45 5.78 -29.14
N THR A 372 6.15 5.49 -29.10
CA THR A 372 5.44 5.11 -27.88
C THR A 372 4.59 3.89 -28.16
N TYR A 373 4.49 3.01 -27.18
CA TYR A 373 3.54 1.91 -27.18
C TYR A 373 2.72 1.90 -25.90
N PHE A 374 1.54 1.32 -26.01
CA PHE A 374 0.62 1.06 -24.91
C PHE A 374 0.56 -0.45 -24.70
N TYR A 375 0.52 -0.89 -23.45
CA TYR A 375 0.50 -2.29 -23.11
C TYR A 375 -0.30 -2.60 -21.86
N ARG A 376 -0.84 -3.82 -21.84
CA ARG A 376 -1.48 -4.44 -20.68
C ARG A 376 -1.25 -5.95 -20.70
N THR A 377 -1.80 -6.63 -19.72
CA THR A 377 -1.61 -8.06 -19.49
C THR A 377 -2.91 -8.79 -19.76
N PRO A 378 -3.13 -9.40 -20.94
CA PRO A 378 -4.31 -10.22 -21.16
C PRO A 378 -4.23 -11.58 -20.45
N SER A 379 -3.11 -11.87 -19.76
CA SER A 379 -2.85 -13.17 -19.13
C SER A 379 -3.86 -13.49 -18.04
N VAL A 380 -4.32 -14.74 -18.03
CA VAL A 380 -5.27 -15.28 -17.04
C VAL A 380 -4.79 -16.64 -16.54
N ARG A 381 -5.13 -16.95 -15.29
CA ARG A 381 -5.10 -18.32 -14.75
C ARG A 381 -6.53 -18.80 -14.54
N GLU A 382 -6.92 -19.84 -15.27
CA GLU A 382 -8.24 -20.44 -15.23
C GLU A 382 -8.23 -21.72 -14.38
N PHE A 383 -9.27 -21.90 -13.58
CA PHE A 383 -9.44 -23.03 -12.69
C PHE A 383 -10.88 -23.54 -12.85
N ASP A 384 -11.05 -24.64 -13.56
CA ASP A 384 -12.35 -25.29 -13.73
C ASP A 384 -12.67 -26.13 -12.49
N THR A 385 -13.35 -25.51 -11.52
CA THR A 385 -13.70 -26.17 -10.25
C THR A 385 -15.08 -26.80 -10.34
N ASP A 386 -15.37 -27.78 -9.48
CA ASP A 386 -16.72 -28.35 -9.36
C ASP A 386 -17.81 -27.33 -8.96
N LEU A 387 -17.42 -26.13 -8.50
CA LEU A 387 -18.34 -25.02 -8.22
C LEU A 387 -18.70 -24.26 -9.50
N ASP A 388 -17.68 -23.70 -10.16
CA ASP A 388 -17.75 -22.92 -11.40
C ASP A 388 -16.32 -22.65 -11.90
N LEU A 389 -16.20 -22.05 -13.09
CA LEU A 389 -14.93 -21.55 -13.62
C LEU A 389 -14.44 -20.36 -12.79
N VAL A 390 -13.25 -20.44 -12.23
CA VAL A 390 -12.57 -19.32 -11.58
C VAL A 390 -11.47 -18.78 -12.47
N LYS A 391 -11.35 -17.46 -12.56
CA LYS A 391 -10.28 -16.79 -13.30
C LYS A 391 -9.55 -15.80 -12.40
N ILE A 392 -8.23 -15.85 -12.40
CA ILE A 392 -7.35 -14.85 -11.77
C ILE A 392 -6.67 -14.04 -12.87
N TYR A 393 -6.71 -12.72 -12.73
CA TYR A 393 -6.18 -11.75 -13.69
C TYR A 393 -5.06 -10.95 -13.04
N ASP A 394 -3.96 -10.78 -13.77
CA ASP A 394 -2.86 -9.89 -13.42
C ASP A 394 -3.23 -8.44 -13.78
N THR A 395 -4.22 -7.89 -13.07
CA THR A 395 -4.74 -6.56 -13.38
C THR A 395 -3.82 -5.43 -12.94
N ASN A 396 -2.81 -5.72 -12.13
CA ASN A 396 -1.84 -4.75 -11.70
C ASN A 396 -0.61 -4.63 -12.63
N VAL A 397 -0.46 -5.55 -13.58
CA VAL A 397 0.62 -5.62 -14.57
C VAL A 397 1.98 -5.88 -13.93
N ASP A 398 2.00 -6.62 -12.81
CA ASP A 398 3.22 -6.93 -12.07
C ASP A 398 3.87 -8.28 -12.46
N GLY A 399 3.14 -9.08 -13.25
CA GLY A 399 3.58 -10.38 -13.71
C GLY A 399 3.03 -11.55 -12.89
N ASN A 400 2.38 -11.32 -11.76
CA ASN A 400 1.95 -12.36 -10.84
C ASN A 400 0.41 -12.46 -10.80
N PHE A 401 -0.10 -13.51 -10.16
CA PHE A 401 -1.53 -13.82 -10.14
C PHE A 401 -1.98 -14.06 -8.70
N GLY A 402 -2.47 -13.01 -8.04
CA GLY A 402 -3.15 -13.12 -6.76
C GLY A 402 -2.29 -12.78 -5.54
N TYR A 403 -1.57 -11.67 -5.59
CA TYR A 403 -1.02 -11.09 -4.36
C TYR A 403 -2.16 -10.68 -3.41
N THR A 404 -2.04 -11.06 -2.14
CA THR A 404 -2.98 -10.65 -1.09
C THR A 404 -2.65 -9.27 -0.50
N GLU A 405 -1.41 -8.79 -0.68
CA GLU A 405 -1.02 -7.43 -0.36
C GLU A 405 -1.32 -6.52 -1.55
N LEU A 406 -2.23 -5.56 -1.37
CA LEU A 406 -2.43 -4.54 -2.38
C LEU A 406 -1.17 -3.69 -2.51
N LYS A 407 -0.88 -3.28 -3.74
CA LYS A 407 0.20 -2.35 -4.06
C LYS A 407 -0.38 -1.06 -4.62
N GLU A 408 0.26 0.03 -4.25
CA GLU A 408 0.02 1.34 -4.84
C GLU A 408 0.78 1.44 -6.18
N ALA A 409 0.15 2.09 -7.14
CA ALA A 409 0.67 2.34 -8.47
C ALA A 409 0.53 3.84 -8.80
N TRP A 410 1.45 4.33 -9.61
CA TRP A 410 1.39 5.68 -10.17
C TRP A 410 0.80 5.62 -11.59
N CYS A 411 0.10 6.67 -12.00
CA CYS A 411 -0.34 6.87 -13.38
C CYS A 411 -0.35 8.36 -13.74
N GLU A 412 -0.28 8.67 -15.04
CA GLU A 412 -0.42 10.05 -15.53
C GLU A 412 -1.78 10.65 -15.11
N GLY A 413 -1.78 11.95 -14.77
CA GLY A 413 -2.96 12.72 -14.37
C GLY A 413 -3.30 12.70 -12.88
N LEU A 414 -2.47 12.05 -12.05
CA LEU A 414 -2.48 12.21 -10.60
C LEU A 414 -1.67 13.45 -10.18
N LEU A 415 -1.92 13.93 -8.96
CA LEU A 415 -1.08 14.95 -8.35
C LEU A 415 0.32 14.39 -8.05
N PRO A 416 1.35 15.26 -7.91
CA PRO A 416 2.67 14.81 -7.49
C PRO A 416 2.62 14.02 -6.18
N ASP A 417 3.43 12.96 -6.10
CA ASP A 417 3.53 12.09 -4.92
C ASP A 417 2.25 11.32 -4.54
N GLU A 418 1.25 11.30 -5.44
CA GLU A 418 0.04 10.51 -5.25
C GLU A 418 0.04 9.20 -6.01
N TRP A 419 -0.57 8.22 -5.38
CA TRP A 419 -0.66 6.86 -5.85
C TRP A 419 -2.08 6.34 -5.65
N PHE A 420 -2.44 5.30 -6.39
CA PHE A 420 -3.73 4.64 -6.26
C PHE A 420 -3.54 3.13 -6.22
N TRP A 421 -4.54 2.42 -5.73
CA TRP A 421 -4.53 0.97 -5.59
C TRP A 421 -4.89 0.30 -6.92
N ARG A 422 -3.99 -0.57 -7.39
CA ARG A 422 -4.24 -1.44 -8.54
C ARG A 422 -4.14 -2.89 -8.07
N PRO A 423 -5.26 -3.53 -7.66
CA PRO A 423 -5.25 -4.92 -7.24
C PRO A 423 -5.23 -5.85 -8.46
N ASP A 424 -4.75 -7.08 -8.25
CA ASP A 424 -5.14 -8.22 -9.10
C ASP A 424 -6.64 -8.48 -8.97
N ALA A 425 -7.21 -9.20 -9.92
CA ALA A 425 -8.64 -9.44 -9.94
C ALA A 425 -8.99 -10.94 -10.02
N LEU A 426 -10.19 -11.26 -9.56
CA LEU A 426 -10.75 -12.61 -9.60
C LEU A 426 -12.21 -12.58 -10.08
N THR A 427 -12.62 -13.59 -10.84
CA THR A 427 -14.03 -13.87 -11.12
C THR A 427 -14.38 -15.31 -10.76
N ILE A 428 -15.61 -15.53 -10.31
CA ILE A 428 -16.23 -16.85 -10.13
C ILE A 428 -17.44 -16.94 -11.05
N GLY A 429 -17.37 -17.87 -11.99
CA GLY A 429 -18.41 -18.12 -12.99
C GLY A 429 -18.64 -16.92 -13.91
N LYS A 430 -19.91 -16.60 -14.15
CA LYS A 430 -20.33 -15.57 -15.12
C LYS A 430 -20.48 -14.17 -14.51
N GLN A 431 -19.63 -13.82 -13.55
CA GLN A 431 -19.60 -12.46 -13.01
C GLN A 431 -19.31 -11.43 -14.12
N LYS A 432 -19.99 -10.29 -14.05
CA LYS A 432 -19.83 -9.17 -15.01
C LYS A 432 -18.84 -8.10 -14.52
N HIS A 433 -18.48 -8.16 -13.24
CA HIS A 433 -17.47 -7.33 -12.62
C HIS A 433 -16.52 -8.29 -11.90
N SER A 434 -15.23 -8.10 -12.11
CA SER A 434 -14.23 -8.81 -11.31
C SER A 434 -14.15 -8.18 -9.91
N GLN A 435 -13.86 -8.99 -8.91
CA GLN A 435 -13.55 -8.49 -7.57
C GLN A 435 -12.03 -8.41 -7.38
N PRO A 436 -11.51 -7.52 -6.51
CA PRO A 436 -10.10 -7.54 -6.13
C PRO A 436 -9.72 -8.93 -5.60
N PHE A 437 -8.55 -9.42 -5.96
CA PHE A 437 -8.04 -10.67 -5.43
C PHE A 437 -7.83 -10.52 -3.92
N ASN A 438 -8.43 -11.42 -3.15
CA ASN A 438 -8.38 -11.42 -1.69
C ASN A 438 -8.35 -12.86 -1.19
N ARG A 439 -7.94 -13.03 0.08
CA ARG A 439 -8.17 -14.28 0.81
C ARG A 439 -9.65 -14.65 0.85
N PHE A 440 -10.56 -13.68 0.95
CA PHE A 440 -12.00 -13.94 0.97
C PHE A 440 -12.67 -13.30 -0.25
N VAL A 441 -13.43 -14.11 -0.97
CA VAL A 441 -14.11 -13.72 -2.22
C VAL A 441 -15.56 -14.18 -2.20
N PHE A 442 -16.37 -13.66 -3.13
CA PHE A 442 -17.78 -14.02 -3.23
C PHE A 442 -18.19 -14.37 -4.67
N ASP A 443 -19.22 -15.21 -4.79
CA ASP A 443 -19.82 -15.53 -6.09
C ASP A 443 -20.94 -14.54 -6.49
N ALA A 444 -21.51 -14.72 -7.69
CA ALA A 444 -22.60 -13.88 -8.18
C ALA A 444 -23.88 -13.91 -7.32
N LYS A 445 -24.03 -14.89 -6.41
CA LYS A 445 -25.14 -15.02 -5.47
C LYS A 445 -24.82 -14.40 -4.10
N GLY A 446 -23.61 -13.87 -3.90
CA GLY A 446 -23.15 -13.31 -2.64
C GLY A 446 -22.78 -14.36 -1.60
N ARG A 447 -22.51 -15.61 -2.01
CA ARG A 447 -21.92 -16.64 -1.14
C ARG A 447 -20.42 -16.41 -1.04
N TRP A 448 -19.86 -16.55 0.15
CA TRP A 448 -18.47 -16.23 0.43
C TRP A 448 -17.60 -17.48 0.52
N TYR A 449 -16.35 -17.34 0.12
CA TYR A 449 -15.36 -18.40 0.08
C TYR A 449 -13.99 -17.87 0.54
N GLU A 450 -13.23 -18.71 1.21
CA GLU A 450 -11.80 -18.53 1.41
C GLU A 450 -11.03 -19.12 0.22
N VAL A 451 -10.10 -18.34 -0.32
CA VAL A 451 -9.16 -18.72 -1.37
C VAL A 451 -7.91 -19.30 -0.74
N LEU A 452 -7.54 -20.50 -1.18
CA LEU A 452 -6.24 -21.10 -0.93
C LEU A 452 -5.48 -21.17 -2.26
N LEU A 453 -4.35 -20.47 -2.32
CA LEU A 453 -3.48 -20.39 -3.49
C LEU A 453 -2.11 -20.92 -3.09
N ASP A 454 -1.53 -21.82 -3.89
CA ASP A 454 -0.23 -22.42 -3.60
C ASP A 454 0.95 -21.46 -3.84
N SER A 455 0.84 -20.57 -4.82
CA SER A 455 1.83 -19.56 -5.11
C SER A 455 1.22 -18.36 -5.84
N PRO A 456 1.54 -17.12 -5.46
CA PRO A 456 1.11 -15.94 -6.21
C PRO A 456 1.90 -15.75 -7.52
N ILE A 457 3.08 -16.35 -7.67
CA ILE A 457 3.96 -16.13 -8.84
C ILE A 457 3.35 -16.73 -10.10
N ASN A 458 2.97 -17.99 -9.99
CA ASN A 458 2.28 -18.74 -11.01
C ASN A 458 1.54 -19.88 -10.29
N PRO A 459 0.27 -19.68 -9.93
CA PRO A 459 -0.46 -20.70 -9.20
C PRO A 459 -0.66 -21.92 -10.09
N ASP A 460 -0.30 -23.09 -9.57
CA ASP A 460 -0.53 -24.38 -10.24
C ASP A 460 -1.82 -25.03 -9.73
N SER A 461 -2.21 -24.70 -8.50
CA SER A 461 -3.41 -25.20 -7.83
C SER A 461 -4.16 -24.09 -7.09
N PHE A 462 -5.47 -24.25 -7.03
CA PHE A 462 -6.37 -23.30 -6.40
C PHE A 462 -7.47 -24.05 -5.65
N SER A 463 -7.92 -23.49 -4.53
CA SER A 463 -9.10 -24.00 -3.84
C SER A 463 -10.00 -22.90 -3.30
N LEU A 464 -11.31 -23.15 -3.35
CA LEU A 464 -12.34 -22.39 -2.65
C LEU A 464 -12.89 -23.22 -1.50
N VAL A 465 -12.84 -22.67 -0.30
CA VAL A 465 -13.46 -23.24 0.90
C VAL A 465 -14.66 -22.37 1.29
N PRO A 466 -15.89 -22.89 1.33
CA PRO A 466 -17.06 -22.12 1.74
C PRO A 466 -16.89 -21.55 3.16
N VAL A 467 -17.24 -20.28 3.34
CA VAL A 467 -17.23 -19.58 4.63
C VAL A 467 -18.58 -18.93 4.92
N LYS A 468 -18.83 -18.60 6.19
CA LYS A 468 -20.09 -18.00 6.65
C LYS A 468 -19.82 -16.75 7.49
N PRO A 469 -19.38 -15.63 6.88
CA PRO A 469 -19.23 -14.37 7.61
C PRO A 469 -20.58 -13.88 8.15
N THR A 470 -20.55 -13.19 9.29
CA THR A 470 -21.67 -12.35 9.71
C THR A 470 -21.71 -11.13 8.79
N LEU A 471 -22.84 -10.92 8.10
CA LEU A 471 -22.97 -9.87 7.08
C LEU A 471 -23.78 -8.67 7.60
N GLY A 472 -23.34 -7.47 7.25
CA GLY A 472 -24.09 -6.22 7.35
C GLY A 472 -24.35 -5.60 5.97
N GLU A 473 -25.30 -4.67 5.92
CA GLU A 473 -25.59 -3.91 4.69
C GLU A 473 -24.75 -2.64 4.64
N MET A 474 -24.32 -2.25 3.44
CA MET A 474 -23.72 -0.95 3.16
C MET A 474 -24.42 -0.29 1.97
N ARG A 475 -24.47 1.04 1.95
CA ARG A 475 -24.94 1.82 0.81
C ARG A 475 -23.81 2.56 0.13
N PHE A 476 -23.97 2.72 -1.17
CA PHE A 476 -23.13 3.58 -1.99
C PHE A 476 -24.04 4.43 -2.86
N ASP A 477 -23.83 5.74 -2.80
CA ASP A 477 -24.53 6.71 -3.64
C ASP A 477 -23.56 7.79 -4.15
N TYR A 478 -23.93 8.45 -5.24
CA TYR A 478 -23.14 9.54 -5.80
C TYR A 478 -24.01 10.59 -6.51
N LYS A 479 -23.55 11.84 -6.51
CA LYS A 479 -24.29 12.96 -7.11
C LYS A 479 -23.38 13.95 -7.83
N GLY A 480 -23.97 14.76 -8.71
CA GLY A 480 -23.29 15.88 -9.37
C GLY A 480 -22.47 15.49 -10.59
N VAL A 481 -22.38 14.19 -10.90
CA VAL A 481 -21.63 13.65 -12.04
C VAL A 481 -22.57 13.09 -13.09
N LYS A 482 -22.28 13.34 -14.37
CA LYS A 482 -23.08 12.92 -15.52
C LYS A 482 -22.21 12.20 -16.55
N LYS A 483 -22.84 11.36 -17.38
CA LYS A 483 -22.26 10.61 -18.51
C LYS A 483 -21.24 9.51 -18.15
N ILE A 484 -20.51 9.66 -17.05
CA ILE A 484 -19.68 8.60 -16.46
C ILE A 484 -20.42 7.93 -15.28
N LYS A 485 -20.03 6.70 -14.96
CA LYS A 485 -20.62 5.86 -13.90
C LYS A 485 -19.51 5.18 -13.11
N PRO A 486 -19.77 4.81 -11.83
CA PRO A 486 -18.82 4.04 -11.05
C PRO A 486 -18.55 2.69 -11.74
N LEU A 487 -17.28 2.46 -12.10
CA LEU A 487 -16.78 1.15 -12.56
C LEU A 487 -16.29 0.32 -11.37
N SER A 488 -15.67 0.99 -10.40
CA SER A 488 -15.10 0.37 -9.20
C SER A 488 -15.17 1.33 -8.02
N VAL A 489 -15.47 0.80 -6.82
CA VAL A 489 -15.46 1.54 -5.56
C VAL A 489 -14.85 0.64 -4.49
N LEU A 490 -13.58 0.89 -4.17
CA LEU A 490 -12.81 0.05 -3.25
C LEU A 490 -12.90 0.57 -1.82
N ILE A 491 -13.23 -0.35 -0.91
CA ILE A 491 -13.14 -0.16 0.54
C ILE A 491 -12.25 -1.24 1.14
N ALA A 492 -11.52 -0.91 2.21
CA ALA A 492 -10.68 -1.86 2.93
C ALA A 492 -11.15 -2.03 4.37
N SER A 493 -11.09 -3.26 4.87
CA SER A 493 -11.36 -3.55 6.27
C SER A 493 -10.19 -3.11 7.15
N GLU A 494 -10.51 -2.35 8.18
CA GLU A 494 -9.60 -1.95 9.27
C GLU A 494 -9.75 -2.87 10.49
N SER A 495 -10.75 -3.77 10.47
CA SER A 495 -10.98 -4.75 11.51
C SER A 495 -9.87 -5.79 11.54
N SER A 496 -9.33 -6.07 12.72
CA SER A 496 -8.20 -7.00 12.89
C SER A 496 -8.49 -8.43 12.38
N ALA A 497 -9.73 -8.90 12.50
CA ALA A 497 -10.16 -10.23 12.08
C ALA A 497 -10.23 -10.40 10.55
N THR A 498 -10.41 -9.30 9.83
CA THR A 498 -10.57 -9.23 8.36
C THR A 498 -9.51 -8.34 7.72
N LYS A 499 -8.40 -8.10 8.41
CA LYS A 499 -7.32 -7.24 7.93
C LYS A 499 -6.84 -7.70 6.56
N GLY A 500 -6.75 -6.76 5.62
CA GLY A 500 -6.35 -7.02 4.23
C GLY A 500 -7.52 -7.37 3.31
N LEU A 501 -8.74 -7.51 3.83
CA LEU A 501 -9.93 -7.64 2.98
C LEU A 501 -10.25 -6.31 2.29
N VAL A 502 -10.21 -6.31 0.95
CA VAL A 502 -10.63 -5.20 0.11
C VAL A 502 -11.83 -5.61 -0.74
N ILE A 503 -12.86 -4.78 -0.73
CA ILE A 503 -14.12 -5.06 -1.40
C ILE A 503 -14.36 -3.99 -2.45
N ASP A 504 -14.65 -4.44 -3.68
CA ASP A 504 -15.24 -3.57 -4.69
C ASP A 504 -16.77 -3.60 -4.56
N LEU A 505 -17.36 -2.49 -4.14
CA LEU A 505 -18.81 -2.37 -4.01
C LEU A 505 -19.53 -2.55 -5.35
N MET A 506 -18.88 -2.30 -6.48
CA MET A 506 -19.47 -2.49 -7.81
C MET A 506 -19.51 -3.95 -8.24
N ALA A 507 -18.64 -4.80 -7.70
CA ALA A 507 -18.66 -6.24 -7.94
C ALA A 507 -19.78 -6.98 -7.19
N LEU A 508 -20.25 -6.41 -6.07
CA LEU A 508 -21.33 -7.00 -5.28
C LEU A 508 -22.70 -6.90 -5.98
N PRO A 509 -23.65 -7.79 -5.63
CA PRO A 509 -25.06 -7.66 -6.00
C PRO A 509 -25.66 -6.29 -5.65
N LYS A 510 -26.87 -5.98 -6.14
CA LYS A 510 -27.52 -4.69 -5.90
C LYS A 510 -27.60 -4.33 -4.40
N LYS A 511 -27.94 -5.31 -3.56
CA LYS A 511 -27.85 -5.20 -2.11
C LYS A 511 -26.42 -5.52 -1.68
N LYS A 512 -25.69 -4.52 -1.17
CA LYS A 512 -24.28 -4.65 -0.81
C LYS A 512 -24.18 -5.26 0.59
N MET A 513 -24.08 -6.58 0.64
CA MET A 513 -23.89 -7.33 1.89
C MET A 513 -22.42 -7.69 2.03
N ILE A 514 -21.77 -7.21 3.09
CA ILE A 514 -20.34 -7.40 3.35
C ILE A 514 -20.12 -7.86 4.80
N PRO A 515 -18.98 -8.51 5.13
CA PRO A 515 -18.68 -8.89 6.50
C PRO A 515 -18.76 -7.69 7.44
N ILE A 516 -19.30 -7.88 8.65
CA ILE A 516 -19.35 -6.81 9.64
C ILE A 516 -17.94 -6.37 10.06
N GLY A 517 -17.81 -5.11 10.45
CA GLY A 517 -16.55 -4.52 10.87
C GLY A 517 -16.41 -3.06 10.43
N ARG A 518 -15.24 -2.48 10.71
CA ARG A 518 -14.89 -1.12 10.29
C ARG A 518 -14.19 -1.14 8.95
N TYR A 519 -14.62 -0.24 8.05
CA TYR A 519 -14.08 -0.09 6.71
C TYR A 519 -13.63 1.34 6.45
N ARG A 520 -12.63 1.50 5.59
CA ARG A 520 -12.21 2.79 5.03
C ARG A 520 -12.40 2.83 3.52
N PHE A 521 -12.75 4.00 2.99
CA PHE A 521 -12.69 4.26 1.55
C PHE A 521 -11.23 4.28 1.08
N LEU A 522 -10.94 3.54 0.01
CA LEU A 522 -9.63 3.55 -0.65
C LEU A 522 -9.62 4.43 -1.88
N GLN A 523 -10.54 4.17 -2.81
CA GLN A 523 -10.64 4.88 -4.08
C GLN A 523 -11.93 4.52 -4.82
N ALA A 524 -12.27 5.29 -5.85
CA ALA A 524 -13.24 4.90 -6.85
C ALA A 524 -12.75 5.25 -8.26
N ARG A 525 -13.25 4.51 -9.25
CA ARG A 525 -13.08 4.79 -10.68
C ARG A 525 -14.43 5.05 -11.29
N PHE A 526 -14.55 6.16 -12.02
CA PHE A 526 -15.73 6.49 -12.80
C PHE A 526 -15.38 6.47 -14.27
N GLY A 527 -16.08 5.67 -15.06
CA GLY A 527 -15.80 5.53 -16.49
C GLY A 527 -17.03 5.71 -17.36
N GLY A 528 -16.80 5.93 -18.65
CA GLY A 528 -17.83 6.14 -19.66
C GLY A 528 -17.52 5.44 -20.98
N LYS A 529 -18.12 5.94 -22.05
CA LYS A 529 -17.81 5.49 -23.41
C LYS A 529 -16.46 6.05 -23.85
N ASP A 530 -15.84 5.44 -24.86
CA ASP A 530 -14.66 5.97 -25.54
C ASP A 530 -13.48 6.22 -24.57
N GLY A 531 -13.31 5.33 -23.59
CA GLY A 531 -12.16 5.36 -22.69
C GLY A 531 -12.13 6.49 -21.66
N VAL A 532 -13.21 7.27 -21.53
CA VAL A 532 -13.23 8.37 -20.56
C VAL A 532 -13.25 7.88 -19.12
N GLU A 533 -12.47 8.52 -18.26
CA GLU A 533 -12.31 8.15 -16.85
C GLU A 533 -12.12 9.37 -15.95
N ALA A 534 -12.55 9.25 -14.69
CA ALA A 534 -12.03 10.01 -13.56
C ALA A 534 -11.66 9.07 -12.41
N LEU A 535 -10.54 9.35 -11.75
CA LEU A 535 -10.14 8.72 -10.49
C LEU A 535 -10.65 9.54 -9.30
N VAL A 536 -11.07 8.86 -8.24
CA VAL A 536 -11.51 9.48 -7.00
C VAL A 536 -10.72 8.91 -5.84
N LEU A 537 -9.98 9.77 -5.14
CA LEU A 537 -9.19 9.41 -3.97
C LEU A 537 -9.71 10.13 -2.71
N PRO A 538 -9.57 9.55 -1.51
CA PRO A 538 -9.85 10.26 -0.27
C PRO A 538 -8.94 11.48 -0.12
N ASP A 539 -9.33 12.42 0.74
CA ASP A 539 -8.42 13.44 1.24
C ASP A 539 -7.35 12.76 2.12
N PRO A 540 -6.05 12.95 1.84
CA PRO A 540 -4.98 12.33 2.63
C PRO A 540 -5.01 12.72 4.12
N ASN A 541 -5.66 13.84 4.46
CA ASN A 541 -5.79 14.32 5.85
C ASN A 541 -7.12 13.91 6.51
N LYS A 542 -8.03 13.26 5.78
CA LYS A 542 -9.36 12.89 6.29
C LYS A 542 -9.72 11.46 5.90
N GLN A 543 -9.75 10.59 6.90
CA GLN A 543 -10.23 9.21 6.71
C GLN A 543 -11.76 9.17 6.61
N MET A 544 -12.27 8.56 5.55
CA MET A 544 -13.69 8.21 5.42
C MET A 544 -13.90 6.80 5.95
N LEU A 545 -14.40 6.69 7.18
CA LEU A 545 -14.59 5.43 7.91
C LEU A 545 -16.08 5.10 8.04
N PHE A 546 -16.40 3.81 8.00
CA PHE A 546 -17.76 3.28 8.08
C PHE A 546 -17.78 2.05 8.97
N ASP A 547 -18.74 1.98 9.88
CA ASP A 547 -18.97 0.81 10.74
C ASP A 547 -20.17 0.02 10.18
N VAL A 548 -19.92 -1.23 9.81
CA VAL A 548 -20.92 -2.13 9.21
C VAL A 548 -21.33 -3.15 10.25
N GLU A 549 -22.61 -3.14 10.62
CA GLU A 549 -23.16 -4.01 11.66
C GLU A 549 -24.26 -4.94 11.11
N ALA A 550 -24.52 -6.02 11.83
CA ALA A 550 -25.53 -7.01 11.45
C ALA A 550 -26.93 -6.55 11.86
N GLY A 551 -27.94 -6.83 11.02
CA GLY A 551 -29.35 -6.68 11.40
C GLY A 551 -29.83 -5.24 11.62
N VAL A 552 -29.05 -4.25 11.17
CA VAL A 552 -29.38 -2.83 11.30
C VAL A 552 -30.62 -2.46 10.47
N GLU A 553 -31.49 -1.62 11.02
CA GLU A 553 -32.64 -1.08 10.31
C GLU A 553 -32.20 -0.20 9.12
N SER A 554 -33.02 -0.16 8.07
CA SER A 554 -32.74 0.54 6.81
C SER A 554 -32.31 2.01 6.96
N ALA A 555 -32.76 2.71 8.01
CA ALA A 555 -32.40 4.13 8.25
C ALA A 555 -30.98 4.31 8.81
N SER A 556 -30.38 3.26 9.38
CA SER A 556 -29.08 3.30 10.05
C SER A 556 -27.99 2.55 9.29
N VAL A 557 -28.27 2.12 8.05
CA VAL A 557 -27.29 1.47 7.16
C VAL A 557 -26.21 2.49 6.79
N PRO A 558 -24.91 2.20 7.02
CA PRO A 558 -23.83 3.11 6.67
C PRO A 558 -23.80 3.38 5.16
N GLU A 559 -23.54 4.63 4.79
CA GLU A 559 -23.51 5.09 3.40
C GLU A 559 -22.17 5.74 3.05
N LEU A 560 -21.53 5.25 1.98
CA LEU A 560 -20.46 5.94 1.28
C LEU A 560 -21.09 6.83 0.19
N PHE A 561 -20.97 8.15 0.35
CA PHE A 561 -21.45 9.12 -0.63
C PHE A 561 -20.26 9.81 -1.32
N LEU A 562 -20.28 9.90 -2.65
CA LEU A 562 -19.27 10.62 -3.45
C LEU A 562 -19.92 11.71 -4.32
N GLY A 563 -19.24 12.84 -4.48
CA GLY A 563 -19.64 13.98 -5.29
C GLY A 563 -20.51 14.97 -4.53
N GLY A 564 -21.58 15.46 -5.17
CA GLY A 564 -22.42 16.54 -4.66
C GLY A 564 -22.14 17.86 -5.35
N LYS A 565 -21.81 18.92 -4.60
CA LYS A 565 -21.19 20.13 -5.14
C LYS A 565 -19.70 19.87 -5.37
N PHE A 566 -19.18 20.43 -6.45
CA PHE A 566 -17.76 20.38 -6.77
C PHE A 566 -17.14 21.76 -6.66
N ASP A 567 -15.97 21.81 -6.04
CA ASP A 567 -15.12 22.98 -5.98
C ASP A 567 -13.75 22.69 -6.60
N PHE A 568 -13.17 23.66 -7.30
CA PHE A 568 -11.79 23.58 -7.75
C PHE A 568 -10.82 23.73 -6.58
N ALA A 569 -9.78 22.92 -6.57
CA ALA A 569 -8.61 23.09 -5.72
C ALA A 569 -7.36 23.09 -6.60
N THR A 570 -6.40 23.96 -6.25
CA THR A 570 -5.08 24.02 -6.88
C THR A 570 -4.11 24.77 -5.96
N LYS A 571 -2.81 24.66 -6.22
CA LYS A 571 -1.78 25.45 -5.55
C LYS A 571 -1.75 26.87 -6.11
N LEU A 572 -1.84 27.85 -5.21
CA LEU A 572 -1.64 29.27 -5.51
C LEU A 572 -0.50 29.81 -4.64
N THR A 573 0.32 30.68 -5.21
CA THR A 573 1.42 31.35 -4.49
C THR A 573 1.40 32.84 -4.81
N LEU A 574 1.58 33.67 -3.79
CA LEU A 574 1.58 35.12 -3.89
C LEU A 574 2.93 35.66 -3.41
N ASP A 575 3.76 36.07 -4.35
CA ASP A 575 5.10 36.61 -4.08
C ASP A 575 5.15 38.09 -4.46
N GLY A 576 4.83 38.95 -3.48
CA GLY A 576 4.74 40.39 -3.68
C GLY A 576 3.59 40.77 -4.63
N THR A 577 3.91 41.04 -5.89
CA THR A 577 2.92 41.33 -6.95
C THR A 577 2.66 40.15 -7.86
N ALA A 578 3.45 39.08 -7.82
CA ALA A 578 3.29 37.92 -8.68
C ALA A 578 2.34 36.91 -8.04
N LEU A 579 1.19 36.66 -8.67
CA LEU A 579 0.29 35.57 -8.34
C LEU A 579 0.51 34.42 -9.32
N ASN A 580 1.03 33.29 -8.84
CA ASN A 580 1.20 32.09 -9.65
C ASN A 580 0.12 31.06 -9.29
N VAL A 581 -0.51 30.51 -10.33
CA VAL A 581 -1.54 29.47 -10.24
C VAL A 581 -1.02 28.22 -10.93
N SER A 582 -0.99 27.11 -10.19
CA SER A 582 -0.59 25.82 -10.74
C SER A 582 -1.70 25.24 -11.61
N GLY A 583 -1.37 24.87 -12.84
CA GLY A 583 -2.27 24.06 -13.66
C GLY A 583 -2.19 22.57 -13.30
N ARG A 584 -0.99 22.09 -12.94
CA ARG A 584 -0.72 20.69 -12.56
C ARG A 584 -1.46 20.26 -11.31
N ASP A 585 -1.61 21.18 -10.35
CA ASP A 585 -2.29 20.87 -9.08
C ASP A 585 -3.82 21.02 -9.16
N LEU A 586 -4.36 21.36 -10.34
CA LEU A 586 -5.79 21.58 -10.52
C LEU A 586 -6.57 20.27 -10.45
N HIS A 587 -7.48 20.19 -9.48
CA HIS A 587 -8.39 19.07 -9.30
C HIS A 587 -9.76 19.55 -8.80
N LEU A 588 -10.72 18.63 -8.73
CA LEU A 588 -12.00 18.88 -8.09
C LEU A 588 -12.07 18.23 -6.71
N VAL A 589 -12.75 18.89 -5.78
CA VAL A 589 -13.08 18.36 -4.46
C VAL A 589 -14.60 18.29 -4.36
N GLY A 590 -15.14 17.13 -3.96
CA GLY A 590 -16.57 16.95 -3.73
C GLY A 590 -16.99 17.28 -2.29
N ASP A 591 -18.29 17.17 -1.98
CA ASP A 591 -18.86 17.63 -0.70
C ASP A 591 -18.28 16.89 0.52
N ASN A 592 -17.79 15.66 0.35
CA ASN A 592 -17.21 14.88 1.43
C ASN A 592 -15.69 15.05 1.57
N GLY A 593 -15.08 15.87 0.71
CA GLY A 593 -13.64 16.13 0.68
C GLY A 593 -12.86 15.16 -0.21
N GLU A 594 -13.53 14.19 -0.85
CA GLU A 594 -12.89 13.32 -1.82
C GLU A 594 -12.44 14.12 -3.05
N ARG A 595 -11.34 13.68 -3.64
CA ARG A 595 -10.61 14.41 -4.67
C ARG A 595 -10.76 13.66 -5.99
N TRP A 596 -11.20 14.39 -7.00
CA TRP A 596 -11.44 13.89 -8.35
C TRP A 596 -10.28 14.32 -9.24
N LEU A 597 -9.62 13.33 -9.84
CA LEU A 597 -8.32 13.41 -10.50
C LEU A 597 -8.39 12.68 -11.84
N ARG A 598 -7.31 12.79 -12.65
CA ARG A 598 -7.12 12.05 -13.90
C ARG A 598 -8.36 12.06 -14.80
N PHE A 599 -8.77 13.24 -15.24
CA PHE A 599 -9.93 13.42 -16.11
C PHE A 599 -9.61 13.00 -17.55
N ALA A 600 -9.50 11.69 -17.79
CA ALA A 600 -9.15 11.14 -19.10
C ALA A 600 -10.28 11.37 -20.12
N GLY A 601 -9.92 11.92 -21.28
CA GLY A 601 -10.80 12.25 -22.39
C GLY A 601 -11.51 13.60 -22.27
N GLU A 602 -11.71 14.11 -21.05
CA GLU A 602 -12.25 15.46 -20.79
C GLU A 602 -11.44 16.20 -19.70
N PRO A 603 -10.15 16.53 -19.93
CA PRO A 603 -9.39 17.34 -18.97
C PRO A 603 -9.95 18.76 -18.81
N PHE A 604 -9.72 19.36 -17.64
CA PHE A 604 -10.09 20.76 -17.36
C PHE A 604 -9.12 21.76 -18.01
N PHE A 605 -9.12 21.82 -19.34
CA PHE A 605 -8.43 22.87 -20.08
C PHE A 605 -9.28 24.14 -20.16
N ASP A 606 -8.64 25.30 -20.26
CA ASP A 606 -9.26 26.61 -20.45
C ASP A 606 -10.14 27.07 -19.27
N VAL A 607 -9.74 26.74 -18.04
CA VAL A 607 -10.39 27.25 -16.82
C VAL A 607 -10.15 28.75 -16.69
N GLU A 608 -11.23 29.52 -16.58
CA GLU A 608 -11.19 30.98 -16.44
C GLU A 608 -10.74 31.37 -15.03
N LEU A 609 -9.65 32.14 -14.96
CA LEU A 609 -9.16 32.84 -13.79
C LEU A 609 -9.70 34.27 -13.77
N LEU A 610 -10.39 34.63 -12.70
CA LEU A 610 -10.92 35.97 -12.47
C LEU A 610 -10.31 36.52 -11.18
N VAL A 611 -9.55 37.60 -11.31
CA VAL A 611 -8.92 38.32 -10.21
C VAL A 611 -9.31 39.79 -10.32
N LYS A 612 -9.75 40.40 -9.21
CA LYS A 612 -10.24 41.78 -9.20
C LYS A 612 -9.16 42.74 -9.71
N GLY A 613 -9.48 43.52 -10.75
CA GLY A 613 -8.59 44.54 -11.32
C GLY A 613 -7.66 44.04 -12.44
N LEU A 614 -7.70 42.74 -12.75
CA LEU A 614 -7.02 42.12 -13.88
C LEU A 614 -8.02 41.70 -14.96
N LYS A 615 -7.52 41.52 -16.19
CA LYS A 615 -8.31 40.90 -17.26
C LYS A 615 -8.47 39.40 -16.98
N PRO A 616 -9.63 38.80 -17.30
CA PRO A 616 -9.79 37.35 -17.26
C PRO A 616 -8.67 36.66 -18.03
N THR A 617 -8.10 35.62 -17.44
CA THR A 617 -7.02 34.81 -18.03
C THR A 617 -7.45 33.35 -17.99
N ALA A 618 -7.07 32.52 -18.95
CA ALA A 618 -7.40 31.09 -18.94
C ALA A 618 -6.17 30.27 -18.56
N LEU A 619 -6.37 29.21 -17.76
CA LEU A 619 -5.41 28.11 -17.65
C LEU A 619 -5.49 27.31 -18.96
N ALA A 620 -4.65 27.67 -19.92
CA ALA A 620 -4.77 27.22 -21.30
C ALA A 620 -4.47 25.72 -21.46
N ARG A 621 -5.06 25.11 -22.49
CA ARG A 621 -4.60 23.82 -22.99
C ARG A 621 -3.10 23.88 -23.39
N PRO A 622 -2.28 22.86 -23.05
CA PRO A 622 -0.91 22.80 -23.56
C PRO A 622 -0.89 22.59 -25.08
N SER A 623 0.15 23.12 -25.72
CA SER A 623 0.50 22.75 -27.10
C SER A 623 0.98 21.30 -27.18
N VAL A 624 1.01 20.75 -28.40
CA VAL A 624 1.52 19.39 -28.65
C VAL A 624 2.98 19.27 -28.22
N ASP A 625 3.80 20.28 -28.47
CA ASP A 625 5.22 20.29 -28.11
C ASP A 625 5.38 20.29 -26.58
N GLU A 626 4.65 21.17 -25.87
CA GLU A 626 4.67 21.21 -24.41
C GLU A 626 4.20 19.88 -23.80
N ALA A 627 3.15 19.26 -24.35
CA ALA A 627 2.66 17.97 -23.86
C ALA A 627 3.61 16.81 -24.19
N SER A 628 4.34 16.88 -25.30
CA SER A 628 5.32 15.86 -25.70
C SER A 628 6.58 15.87 -24.84
N GLU A 629 6.98 17.02 -24.30
CA GLU A 629 8.10 17.14 -23.35
C GLU A 629 7.79 16.43 -22.02
N LEU A 630 6.54 16.50 -21.56
CA LEU A 630 6.10 15.90 -20.31
C LEU A 630 4.67 15.38 -20.48
N TRP A 631 4.54 14.08 -20.74
CA TRP A 631 3.26 13.42 -21.04
C TRP A 631 2.17 13.60 -19.97
N ASP A 632 2.55 13.83 -18.71
CA ASP A 632 1.60 14.14 -17.64
C ASP A 632 0.75 15.40 -17.97
N ARG A 633 1.29 16.35 -18.75
CA ARG A 633 0.60 17.58 -19.20
C ARG A 633 -0.64 17.32 -20.05
N PHE A 634 -0.81 16.12 -20.62
CA PHE A 634 -2.04 15.77 -21.33
C PHE A 634 -3.28 15.75 -20.42
N PHE A 635 -3.10 15.75 -19.09
CA PHE A 635 -4.20 15.64 -18.12
C PHE A 635 -4.53 16.95 -17.39
N TYR A 636 -3.73 18.01 -17.54
CA TYR A 636 -3.92 19.26 -16.82
C TYR A 636 -3.54 20.51 -17.63
N PRO A 637 -4.18 21.66 -17.38
CA PRO A 637 -3.87 22.89 -18.12
C PRO A 637 -2.49 23.46 -17.76
N MET A 638 -2.02 24.40 -18.58
CA MET A 638 -0.86 25.22 -18.25
C MET A 638 -1.14 26.11 -17.03
N GLY A 639 -0.12 26.33 -16.21
CA GLY A 639 -0.17 27.30 -15.13
C GLY A 639 -0.24 28.75 -15.64
N ALA A 640 -0.58 29.68 -14.77
CA ALA A 640 -0.62 31.10 -15.09
C ALA A 640 0.18 31.92 -14.06
N SER A 641 0.85 32.97 -14.53
CA SER A 641 1.48 33.98 -13.70
C SER A 641 0.83 35.34 -14.00
N LEU A 642 0.31 35.99 -12.96
CA LEU A 642 -0.45 37.22 -13.04
C LEU A 642 0.24 38.31 -12.22
N GLU A 643 0.50 39.46 -12.85
CA GLU A 643 1.11 40.62 -12.18
C GLU A 643 0.04 41.54 -11.59
N LEU A 644 0.01 41.66 -10.27
CA LEU A 644 -0.87 42.56 -9.54
C LEU A 644 -0.37 44.00 -9.61
N ARG A 645 -1.29 44.96 -9.58
CA ARG A 645 -0.93 46.40 -9.62
C ARG A 645 -0.17 46.87 -8.39
N LYS A 646 -0.35 46.19 -7.25
CA LYS A 646 0.26 46.50 -5.95
C LYS A 646 0.43 45.21 -5.18
N ALA A 647 1.47 45.15 -4.35
CA ALA A 647 1.64 44.07 -3.41
C ALA A 647 0.44 44.02 -2.45
N THR A 648 -0.03 42.82 -2.17
CA THR A 648 -1.12 42.56 -1.22
C THR A 648 -0.74 41.35 -0.37
N THR A 649 -1.31 41.27 0.82
CA THR A 649 -1.16 40.11 1.73
C THR A 649 -2.38 39.18 1.65
N GLU A 650 -3.34 39.51 0.81
CA GLU A 650 -4.53 38.70 0.61
C GLU A 650 -5.17 39.02 -0.76
N ILE A 651 -5.58 37.99 -1.51
CA ILE A 651 -6.30 38.15 -2.76
C ILE A 651 -7.26 37.01 -3.05
N ASP A 652 -8.45 37.37 -3.53
CA ASP A 652 -9.44 36.40 -4.01
C ASP A 652 -9.20 36.05 -5.47
N VAL A 653 -9.05 34.76 -5.73
CA VAL A 653 -8.90 34.18 -7.06
C VAL A 653 -10.12 33.31 -7.33
N THR A 654 -10.90 33.66 -8.35
CA THR A 654 -12.02 32.82 -8.78
C THR A 654 -11.62 31.97 -9.98
N LEU A 655 -11.77 30.65 -9.84
CA LEU A 655 -11.68 29.67 -10.91
C LEU A 655 -13.09 29.37 -11.43
N SER A 656 -13.29 29.38 -12.75
CA SER A 656 -14.57 29.05 -13.36
C SER A 656 -14.42 28.24 -14.63
N TYR A 657 -15.22 27.17 -14.73
CA TYR A 657 -15.34 26.38 -15.95
C TYR A 657 -16.82 26.15 -16.26
N LYS A 658 -17.21 26.41 -17.51
CA LYS A 658 -18.62 26.37 -17.94
C LYS A 658 -18.85 25.12 -18.78
N LYS A 659 -19.93 24.40 -18.48
CA LYS A 659 -20.45 23.27 -19.26
C LYS A 659 -19.48 22.08 -19.40
N HIS A 660 -18.75 21.73 -18.34
CA HIS A 660 -18.04 20.44 -18.31
C HIS A 660 -19.01 19.30 -18.62
N PRO A 661 -18.67 18.35 -19.51
CA PRO A 661 -19.57 17.26 -19.90
C PRO A 661 -20.06 16.41 -18.72
N TRP A 662 -19.23 16.29 -17.67
CA TRP A 662 -19.54 15.47 -16.50
C TRP A 662 -20.04 16.28 -15.30
N PHE A 663 -19.45 17.45 -15.03
CA PHE A 663 -19.67 18.22 -13.80
C PHE A 663 -20.50 19.50 -14.03
N GLY A 664 -20.81 19.83 -15.29
CA GLY A 664 -21.54 21.05 -15.62
C GLY A 664 -20.73 22.32 -15.35
N ASN A 665 -21.34 23.28 -14.68
CA ASN A 665 -20.66 24.54 -14.34
C ASN A 665 -19.99 24.39 -12.98
N VAL A 666 -18.69 24.63 -12.93
CA VAL A 666 -17.91 24.65 -11.68
C VAL A 666 -17.36 26.05 -11.48
N LYS A 667 -17.50 26.59 -10.27
CA LYS A 667 -16.99 27.91 -9.91
C LYS A 667 -16.62 27.95 -8.44
N THR A 668 -15.38 28.32 -8.16
CA THR A 668 -14.83 28.36 -6.80
C THR A 668 -14.03 29.64 -6.61
N THR A 669 -14.13 30.26 -5.44
CA THR A 669 -13.30 31.41 -5.05
C THR A 669 -12.37 30.96 -3.94
N ILE A 670 -11.06 31.13 -4.17
CA ILE A 670 -10.01 30.76 -3.22
C ILE A 670 -9.33 32.06 -2.78
N THR A 671 -9.26 32.27 -1.47
CA THR A 671 -8.54 33.40 -0.88
C THR A 671 -7.10 32.98 -0.59
N VAL A 672 -6.15 33.62 -1.26
CA VAL A 672 -4.71 33.40 -1.09
C VAL A 672 -4.17 34.45 -0.13
N LYS A 673 -3.35 34.05 0.84
CA LYS A 673 -2.71 34.94 1.83
C LYS A 673 -1.22 34.99 1.61
#